data_AF-A0A9W7SJ19-F1
#
_entry.id   AF-A0A9W7SJ19-F1
#
_cell.length_a   1.000
_cell.length_b   1.000
_cell.length_c   1.000
_cell.angle_alpha   90.00
_cell.angle_beta   90.00
_cell.angle_gamma   90.00
#
_symmetry.space_group_name_H-M   'P 1'
#
loop_
_entity.id
_entity.type
_entity.pdbx_description
1 polymer ?
#
loop_
_entity_poly.entity_id
_entity_poly.type
_entity_poly.pdbx_seq_one_letter_code
_entity_poly.pdbx_strand_id
1 'polypeptide(L)'
;MSTSNGAGPAGEEKINTEIVTLTRYLNEEQTKHKEATGDFTLLCHALQFSFKSIAYYIRRASLINLGGLAGSSNTTGDDQKKLDVIGNDLFIAAMRSSGRVRVLVSEEEEEAIIFDNNPNARYAVVCDPIDGSSNLDAGVSVGTIFGVFKLGEGATGTKEDLLKSGTELVAAGFTMYGASAQLVMTMKGGPVNGFTMDTSLGEFILTHPNMQMPKKRAIYSCNEGNSKYWDEPVLEWVNSLKQAEKPYSARYIGSMVADAYRTLLYGGIFAYPADKKSPKGKLRILYECAPMALVFENAGGQAVNSKMERMLTIVPEHIHDRSGIFLGSHDEVQKAFVQLSPSPSWANKVVAPYKGLPFHDYIHAPPPRRPRRLTGPIDPAEGSLWHRFQIFSAVEPEQQFHEQEQARFLARLPLDVRMIIYDLVLGGMVFHLHAPDRKSRVVHTICTRPATIGQANHQCHDTPNERSSSTSYEEAIHDRKLLLSLLLTCRRVYSEAIETLYSANTFDFTQNFAAFRFLKLTTPTQRLRSIRHFRMRMRIPHHPCLNHRSKGDWNDLFAFFAGDLSGLQSLLLVLDPNQPMINEIIMSTDEQGAEWVKPMLLMAVAASSRRHCRVEIVTQGTVTDLNKIMLHMAHRHPDVEQDEVLNVAAAAVHARIRKSLQGRG
;
A
#
# COMPACT_ATOMS: atom_id res chain seq x y z
N MET A 1 66.29 37.62 -13.96
CA MET A 1 65.19 37.00 -13.16
C MET A 1 64.15 36.50 -14.16
N SER A 2 63.64 35.29 -14.00
CA SER A 2 62.79 34.63 -15.00
C SER A 2 61.38 35.22 -15.07
N THR A 3 60.90 35.45 -16.29
CA THR A 3 59.50 35.80 -16.56
C THR A 3 58.58 34.65 -16.15
N SER A 4 57.54 34.95 -15.37
CA SER A 4 56.45 34.02 -15.10
C SER A 4 55.62 33.81 -16.36
N ASN A 5 55.62 32.60 -16.92
CA ASN A 5 54.70 32.24 -18.01
C ASN A 5 53.26 32.38 -17.50
N GLY A 6 52.42 33.10 -18.24
CA GLY A 6 51.00 33.22 -17.94
C GLY A 6 50.28 31.91 -18.23
N ALA A 7 49.55 31.39 -17.25
CA ALA A 7 48.52 30.38 -17.52
C ALA A 7 47.41 31.03 -18.37
N GLY A 8 47.08 30.42 -19.50
CA GLY A 8 45.98 30.87 -20.36
C GLY A 8 44.61 30.58 -19.75
N PRO A 9 43.52 31.07 -20.37
CA PRO A 9 42.15 30.86 -19.88
C PRO A 9 41.62 29.42 -20.10
N ALA A 10 42.48 28.47 -20.47
CA ALA A 10 42.15 27.05 -20.50
C ALA A 10 42.15 26.52 -19.06
N GLY A 11 40.96 26.27 -18.51
CA GLY A 11 40.84 25.65 -17.19
C GLY A 11 41.49 24.27 -17.17
N GLU A 12 42.12 23.92 -16.05
CA GLU A 12 42.79 22.62 -15.87
C GLU A 12 41.77 21.47 -15.81
N GLU A 13 41.38 20.97 -16.98
CA GLU A 13 40.60 19.74 -17.09
C GLU A 13 41.47 18.56 -16.61
N LYS A 14 41.16 18.08 -15.40
CA LYS A 14 41.94 17.02 -14.74
C LYS A 14 41.76 15.71 -15.49
N ILE A 15 42.79 15.34 -16.26
CA ILE A 15 42.88 14.07 -16.98
C ILE A 15 42.68 12.92 -15.99
N ASN A 16 41.57 12.19 -16.12
CA ASN A 16 41.32 10.99 -15.34
C ASN A 16 42.03 9.79 -16.00
N THR A 17 43.09 9.29 -15.36
CA THR A 17 43.82 8.09 -15.82
C THR A 17 43.24 6.77 -15.30
N GLU A 18 42.35 6.81 -14.30
CA GLU A 18 41.80 5.62 -13.63
C GLU A 18 40.34 5.33 -14.04
N ILE A 19 40.06 5.47 -15.34
CA ILE A 19 38.74 5.22 -15.91
C ILE A 19 38.28 3.78 -15.59
N VAL A 20 37.06 3.65 -15.07
CA VAL A 20 36.38 2.36 -14.85
C VAL A 20 35.36 2.15 -15.95
N THR A 21 35.70 1.30 -16.93
CA THR A 21 34.75 0.84 -17.95
C THR A 21 33.86 -0.27 -17.39
N LEU A 22 32.72 -0.52 -18.03
CA LEU A 22 31.85 -1.66 -17.72
C LEU A 22 32.63 -2.98 -17.80
N THR A 23 33.42 -3.19 -18.86
CA THR A 23 34.32 -4.33 -19.04
C THR A 23 35.27 -4.50 -17.85
N ARG A 24 35.86 -3.41 -17.34
CA ARG A 24 36.74 -3.46 -16.16
C ARG A 24 35.95 -3.84 -14.90
N TYR A 25 34.82 -3.15 -14.65
CA TYR A 25 33.95 -3.41 -13.51
C TYR A 25 33.48 -4.88 -13.44
N LEU A 26 33.00 -5.44 -14.55
CA LEU A 26 32.51 -6.82 -14.62
C LEU A 26 33.62 -7.84 -14.31
N ASN A 27 34.83 -7.62 -14.83
CA ASN A 27 35.98 -8.48 -14.53
C ASN A 27 36.42 -8.35 -13.06
N GLU A 28 36.46 -7.13 -12.51
CA GLU A 28 36.78 -6.89 -11.09
C GLU A 28 35.74 -7.53 -10.15
N GLU A 29 34.44 -7.40 -10.43
CA GLU A 29 33.38 -8.10 -9.68
C GLU A 29 33.49 -9.63 -9.79
N GLN A 30 33.79 -10.18 -10.97
CA GLN A 30 33.96 -11.63 -11.15
C GLN A 30 34.99 -12.21 -10.18
N THR A 31 36.13 -11.52 -9.96
CA THR A 31 37.19 -12.03 -9.05
C THR A 31 36.75 -12.17 -7.59
N LYS A 32 35.66 -11.51 -7.17
CA LYS A 32 35.11 -11.59 -5.81
C LYS A 32 34.27 -12.85 -5.59
N HIS A 33 33.77 -13.46 -6.67
CA HIS A 33 32.89 -14.62 -6.67
C HIS A 33 33.64 -15.89 -7.07
N LYS A 34 33.99 -16.74 -6.09
CA LYS A 34 34.77 -17.98 -6.30
C LYS A 34 34.04 -19.00 -7.18
N GLU A 35 32.73 -18.89 -7.25
CA GLU A 35 31.80 -19.68 -8.04
C GLU A 35 31.63 -19.18 -9.49
N ALA A 36 32.19 -18.02 -9.85
CA ALA A 36 31.98 -17.38 -11.14
C ALA A 36 32.99 -17.85 -12.21
N THR A 37 32.54 -18.73 -13.11
CA THR A 37 33.36 -19.29 -14.21
C THR A 37 33.62 -18.33 -15.38
N GLY A 38 33.14 -17.09 -15.32
CA GLY A 38 33.23 -16.09 -16.40
C GLY A 38 32.09 -16.11 -17.43
N ASP A 39 31.24 -17.14 -17.46
CA ASP A 39 30.12 -17.22 -18.40
C ASP A 39 29.16 -16.01 -18.30
N PHE A 40 28.91 -15.53 -17.08
CA PHE A 40 28.05 -14.36 -16.85
C PHE A 40 28.71 -13.07 -17.36
N THR A 41 30.00 -12.89 -17.12
CA THR A 41 30.83 -11.79 -17.62
C THR A 41 30.79 -11.73 -19.16
N LEU A 42 30.92 -12.88 -19.83
CA LEU A 42 30.82 -13.00 -21.30
C LEU A 42 29.42 -12.63 -21.81
N LEU A 43 28.36 -13.01 -21.09
CA LEU A 43 26.99 -12.59 -21.41
C LEU A 43 26.81 -11.07 -21.24
N CYS A 44 27.34 -10.48 -20.18
CA CYS A 44 27.30 -9.03 -19.98
C CYS A 44 28.08 -8.25 -21.06
N HIS A 45 29.20 -8.79 -21.58
CA HIS A 45 29.88 -8.19 -22.75
C HIS A 45 29.04 -8.29 -24.03
N ALA A 46 28.28 -9.37 -24.24
CA ALA A 46 27.35 -9.48 -25.38
C ALA A 46 26.17 -8.50 -25.27
N LEU A 47 25.63 -8.31 -24.05
CA LEU A 47 24.62 -7.29 -23.76
C LEU A 47 25.18 -5.87 -24.01
N GLN A 48 26.40 -5.58 -23.53
CA GLN A 48 27.08 -4.31 -23.82
C GLN A 48 27.20 -4.06 -25.34
N PHE A 49 27.51 -5.09 -26.12
CA PHE A 49 27.61 -4.96 -27.57
C PHE A 49 26.26 -4.66 -28.25
N SER A 50 25.16 -5.31 -27.83
CA SER A 50 23.83 -4.98 -28.38
C SER A 50 23.41 -3.55 -28.04
N PHE A 51 23.60 -3.09 -26.79
CA PHE A 51 23.27 -1.71 -26.40
C PHE A 51 24.08 -0.67 -27.19
N LYS A 52 25.39 -0.90 -27.41
CA LYS A 52 26.23 -0.01 -28.24
C LYS A 52 25.76 0.03 -29.70
N SER A 53 25.32 -1.11 -30.23
CA SER A 53 24.81 -1.23 -31.60
C SER A 53 23.45 -0.54 -31.78
N ILE A 54 22.49 -0.79 -30.88
CA ILE A 54 21.16 -0.18 -30.88
C ILE A 54 21.28 1.35 -30.73
N ALA A 55 22.11 1.84 -29.80
CA ALA A 55 22.40 3.27 -29.63
C ALA A 55 22.95 3.93 -30.92
N TYR A 56 23.77 3.22 -31.70
CA TYR A 56 24.33 3.71 -32.95
C TYR A 56 23.26 3.83 -34.06
N TYR A 57 22.35 2.87 -34.18
CA TYR A 57 21.26 2.95 -35.16
C TYR A 57 20.19 3.97 -34.77
N ILE A 58 19.82 4.09 -33.49
CA ILE A 58 18.89 5.13 -33.00
C ILE A 58 19.40 6.53 -33.33
N ARG A 59 20.67 6.84 -33.00
CA ARG A 59 21.29 8.16 -33.32
C ARG A 59 21.36 8.46 -34.82
N ARG A 60 21.17 7.46 -35.68
CA ARG A 60 21.20 7.59 -37.14
C ARG A 60 19.85 7.43 -37.81
N ALA A 61 18.76 7.10 -37.09
CA ALA A 61 17.51 6.62 -37.68
C ALA A 61 16.96 7.52 -38.81
N SER A 62 16.92 8.84 -38.59
CA SER A 62 16.49 9.82 -39.60
C SER A 62 17.46 9.97 -40.78
N LEU A 63 18.78 9.78 -40.56
CA LEU A 63 19.82 9.92 -41.58
C LEU A 63 19.88 8.75 -42.57
N ILE A 64 19.37 7.57 -42.17
CA ILE A 64 19.32 6.35 -42.98
C ILE A 64 17.88 5.81 -43.16
N ASN A 65 16.88 6.68 -42.99
CA ASN A 65 15.46 6.43 -43.26
C ASN A 65 14.87 5.16 -42.59
N LEU A 66 15.27 4.91 -41.34
CA LEU A 66 14.73 3.82 -40.50
C LEU A 66 13.45 4.22 -39.75
N GLY A 67 12.91 5.41 -40.00
CA GLY A 67 11.60 5.84 -39.50
C GLY A 67 10.43 5.15 -40.21
N GLY A 68 9.26 5.23 -39.57
CA GLY A 68 8.01 4.66 -40.07
C GLY A 68 7.94 3.12 -40.06
N LEU A 69 6.83 2.62 -40.63
CA LEU A 69 6.38 1.23 -40.49
C LEU A 69 7.26 0.23 -41.23
N ALA A 70 7.38 -0.98 -40.66
CA ALA A 70 7.99 -2.15 -41.29
C ALA A 70 7.07 -2.84 -42.32
N GLY A 71 5.74 -2.75 -42.13
CA GLY A 71 4.71 -3.38 -42.97
C GLY A 71 4.00 -4.57 -42.31
N SER A 72 4.50 -5.01 -41.16
CA SER A 72 3.94 -6.00 -40.24
C SER A 72 3.26 -5.32 -39.05
N SER A 73 2.28 -6.00 -38.44
CA SER A 73 1.69 -5.65 -37.14
C SER A 73 2.09 -6.68 -36.09
N ASN A 74 2.51 -6.22 -34.90
CA ASN A 74 2.95 -7.14 -33.84
C ASN A 74 1.77 -7.89 -33.23
N THR A 75 2.03 -9.09 -32.70
CA THR A 75 1.06 -9.90 -31.95
C THR A 75 0.52 -9.19 -30.71
N THR A 76 1.25 -8.18 -30.21
CA THR A 76 0.86 -7.32 -29.10
C THR A 76 -0.09 -6.18 -29.47
N GLY A 77 -0.32 -5.93 -30.76
CA GLY A 77 -1.35 -5.03 -31.30
C GLY A 77 -0.90 -3.60 -31.61
N ASP A 78 0.41 -3.30 -31.55
CA ASP A 78 0.99 -2.03 -32.00
C ASP A 78 1.59 -2.17 -33.43
N ASP A 79 1.68 -1.06 -34.17
CA ASP A 79 2.25 -0.99 -35.52
C ASP A 79 3.81 -1.07 -35.48
N GLN A 80 4.40 -2.11 -36.07
CA GLN A 80 5.84 -2.38 -35.98
C GLN A 80 6.67 -1.38 -36.80
N LYS A 81 7.72 -0.78 -36.22
CA LYS A 81 8.64 0.11 -36.95
C LYS A 81 9.89 -0.62 -37.40
N LYS A 82 10.52 -0.13 -38.47
CA LYS A 82 11.73 -0.75 -39.04
C LYS A 82 12.89 -0.84 -38.04
N LEU A 83 13.02 0.16 -37.15
CA LEU A 83 14.09 0.17 -36.17
C LEU A 83 13.89 -0.90 -35.08
N ASP A 84 12.64 -1.24 -34.77
CA ASP A 84 12.29 -2.21 -33.72
C ASP A 84 12.75 -3.61 -34.14
N VAL A 85 12.45 -3.99 -35.40
CA VAL A 85 12.98 -5.19 -36.08
C VAL A 85 14.51 -5.22 -36.03
N ILE A 86 15.18 -4.12 -36.40
CA ILE A 86 16.66 -4.04 -36.40
C ILE A 86 17.23 -4.15 -34.98
N GLY A 87 16.56 -3.56 -33.98
CA GLY A 87 16.96 -3.66 -32.57
C GLY A 87 16.86 -5.09 -32.06
N ASN A 88 15.76 -5.78 -32.40
CA ASN A 88 15.53 -7.19 -32.10
C ASN A 88 16.59 -8.09 -32.76
N ASP A 89 16.81 -7.96 -34.07
CA ASP A 89 17.82 -8.72 -34.83
C ASP A 89 19.23 -8.58 -34.23
N LEU A 90 19.64 -7.37 -33.90
CA LEU A 90 20.94 -7.08 -33.28
C LEU A 90 21.06 -7.71 -31.89
N PHE A 91 19.98 -7.69 -31.10
CA PHE A 91 19.95 -8.29 -29.77
C PHE A 91 20.00 -9.82 -29.85
N ILE A 92 19.17 -10.43 -30.70
CA ILE A 92 19.15 -11.88 -30.95
C ILE A 92 20.51 -12.36 -31.44
N ALA A 93 21.13 -11.65 -32.39
CA ALA A 93 22.45 -12.00 -32.91
C ALA A 93 23.55 -11.95 -31.83
N ALA A 94 23.55 -10.93 -30.97
CA ALA A 94 24.47 -10.82 -29.84
C ALA A 94 24.26 -11.94 -28.80
N MET A 95 23.01 -12.24 -28.44
CA MET A 95 22.71 -13.30 -27.47
C MET A 95 23.07 -14.69 -28.00
N ARG A 96 22.74 -14.97 -29.27
CA ARG A 96 23.09 -16.22 -29.98
C ARG A 96 24.61 -16.44 -30.01
N SER A 97 25.36 -15.42 -30.45
CA SER A 97 26.83 -15.49 -30.62
C SER A 97 27.63 -15.49 -29.31
N SER A 98 27.03 -15.08 -28.18
CA SER A 98 27.66 -15.18 -26.86
C SER A 98 28.06 -16.62 -26.47
N GLY A 99 27.33 -17.63 -26.96
CA GLY A 99 27.44 -19.02 -26.51
C GLY A 99 26.94 -19.27 -25.07
N ARG A 100 26.40 -18.25 -24.38
CA ARG A 100 26.01 -18.30 -22.96
C ARG A 100 24.51 -18.22 -22.70
N VAL A 101 23.72 -17.94 -23.72
CA VAL A 101 22.25 -17.96 -23.68
C VAL A 101 21.72 -19.24 -24.33
N ARG A 102 20.80 -19.93 -23.65
CA ARG A 102 20.04 -21.10 -24.15
C ARG A 102 18.65 -20.72 -24.65
N VAL A 103 17.99 -19.76 -23.99
CA VAL A 103 16.63 -19.28 -24.30
C VAL A 103 16.60 -17.74 -24.29
N LEU A 104 15.92 -17.14 -25.26
CA LEU A 104 15.67 -15.71 -25.34
C LEU A 104 14.16 -15.45 -25.54
N VAL A 105 13.59 -14.50 -24.79
CA VAL A 105 12.26 -13.92 -25.05
C VAL A 105 12.44 -12.44 -25.38
N SER A 106 11.80 -11.99 -26.46
CA SER A 106 11.74 -10.58 -26.88
C SER A 106 10.30 -10.06 -26.77
N GLU A 107 10.09 -8.74 -26.84
CA GLU A 107 8.75 -8.18 -27.08
C GLU A 107 8.24 -8.55 -28.47
N GLU A 108 9.14 -8.49 -29.45
CA GLU A 108 8.90 -8.59 -30.89
C GLU A 108 8.70 -10.04 -31.41
N GLU A 109 8.82 -11.05 -30.55
CA GLU A 109 8.89 -12.48 -30.91
C GLU A 109 7.82 -13.29 -30.18
N GLU A 110 6.80 -13.81 -30.88
CA GLU A 110 5.63 -14.49 -30.28
C GLU A 110 5.95 -15.75 -29.43
N GLU A 111 7.09 -16.37 -29.70
CA GLU A 111 7.55 -17.59 -29.03
C GLU A 111 9.01 -17.46 -28.56
N ALA A 112 9.37 -18.21 -27.52
CA ALA A 112 10.72 -18.16 -26.97
C ALA A 112 11.76 -18.75 -27.95
N ILE A 113 12.76 -17.96 -28.31
CA ILE A 113 13.86 -18.37 -29.18
C ILE A 113 14.78 -19.33 -28.41
N ILE A 114 14.89 -20.56 -28.91
CA ILE A 114 15.78 -21.60 -28.37
C ILE A 114 17.08 -21.62 -29.18
N PHE A 115 18.23 -21.60 -28.51
CA PHE A 115 19.55 -21.67 -29.15
C PHE A 115 20.12 -23.09 -29.06
N ASP A 116 19.83 -23.94 -30.04
CA ASP A 116 20.27 -25.35 -30.08
C ASP A 116 21.76 -25.54 -30.36
N ASN A 117 22.44 -24.52 -30.89
CA ASN A 117 23.91 -24.47 -30.95
C ASN A 117 24.55 -24.26 -29.56
N ASN A 118 23.76 -23.86 -28.56
CA ASN A 118 24.20 -23.54 -27.20
C ASN A 118 23.55 -24.49 -26.14
N PRO A 119 23.60 -25.84 -26.29
CA PRO A 119 22.83 -26.74 -25.43
C PRO A 119 23.27 -26.70 -23.95
N ASN A 120 24.54 -26.39 -23.70
CA ASN A 120 25.13 -26.31 -22.36
C ASN A 120 25.12 -24.88 -21.78
N ALA A 121 24.42 -23.93 -22.42
CA ALA A 121 24.34 -22.55 -21.93
C ALA A 121 23.46 -22.45 -20.67
N ARG A 122 23.96 -21.73 -19.66
CA ARG A 122 23.40 -21.71 -18.30
C ARG A 122 22.52 -20.50 -17.99
N TYR A 123 22.26 -19.64 -18.98
CA TYR A 123 21.41 -18.46 -18.83
C TYR A 123 20.29 -18.43 -19.85
N ALA A 124 19.20 -17.79 -19.45
CA ALA A 124 18.15 -17.34 -20.34
C ALA A 124 17.99 -15.82 -20.19
N VAL A 125 17.60 -15.14 -21.28
CA VAL A 125 17.51 -13.68 -21.33
C VAL A 125 16.08 -13.28 -21.74
N VAL A 126 15.62 -12.17 -21.19
CA VAL A 126 14.35 -11.54 -21.54
C VAL A 126 14.62 -10.08 -21.88
N CYS A 127 14.06 -9.54 -22.96
CA CYS A 127 14.33 -8.16 -23.38
C CYS A 127 13.16 -7.44 -24.04
N ASP A 128 13.09 -6.14 -23.80
CA ASP A 128 12.43 -5.18 -24.70
C ASP A 128 13.55 -4.53 -25.51
N PRO A 129 13.65 -4.75 -26.83
CA PRO A 129 14.71 -4.17 -27.63
C PRO A 129 14.61 -2.63 -27.73
N ILE A 130 13.40 -2.06 -27.86
CA ILE A 130 13.15 -0.61 -28.02
C ILE A 130 11.86 -0.18 -27.29
N ASP A 131 11.93 -0.03 -25.97
CA ASP A 131 10.89 0.63 -25.17
C ASP A 131 10.63 2.04 -25.71
N GLY A 132 9.34 2.36 -25.84
CA GLY A 132 8.89 3.66 -26.27
C GLY A 132 9.09 3.94 -27.75
N SER A 133 9.32 2.92 -28.60
CA SER A 133 9.46 3.01 -30.07
C SER A 133 8.44 3.95 -30.73
N SER A 134 7.20 3.98 -30.22
CA SER A 134 6.15 4.93 -30.62
C SER A 134 6.61 6.39 -30.71
N ASN A 135 7.49 6.84 -29.82
CA ASN A 135 8.01 8.22 -29.74
C ASN A 135 9.29 8.46 -30.58
N LEU A 136 9.87 7.42 -31.20
CA LEU A 136 11.14 7.46 -31.93
C LEU A 136 11.17 8.55 -33.03
N ASP A 137 10.14 8.61 -33.87
CA ASP A 137 10.06 9.58 -34.98
C ASP A 137 9.92 11.04 -34.49
N ALA A 138 9.56 11.24 -33.21
CA ALA A 138 9.50 12.55 -32.55
C ALA A 138 10.83 12.95 -31.86
N GLY A 139 11.88 12.12 -31.94
CA GLY A 139 13.18 12.39 -31.34
C GLY A 139 13.22 12.33 -29.81
N VAL A 140 12.20 11.72 -29.19
CA VAL A 140 12.11 11.52 -27.74
C VAL A 140 13.06 10.40 -27.31
N SER A 141 13.50 10.42 -26.04
CA SER A 141 14.31 9.33 -25.50
C SER A 141 13.53 8.01 -25.44
N VAL A 142 14.18 6.94 -25.90
CA VAL A 142 13.71 5.54 -25.91
C VAL A 142 14.73 4.67 -25.17
N GLY A 143 14.53 3.35 -25.06
CA GLY A 143 15.51 2.50 -24.38
C GLY A 143 15.47 1.01 -24.72
N THR A 144 16.44 0.23 -24.24
CA THR A 144 16.39 -1.24 -24.22
C THR A 144 16.26 -1.69 -22.77
N ILE A 145 15.41 -2.67 -22.47
CA ILE A 145 15.27 -3.28 -21.13
C ILE A 145 15.73 -4.74 -21.20
N PHE A 146 16.40 -5.24 -20.16
CA PHE A 146 16.86 -6.64 -20.13
C PHE A 146 16.82 -7.26 -18.73
N GLY A 147 16.47 -8.54 -18.68
CA GLY A 147 16.61 -9.42 -17.52
C GLY A 147 17.41 -10.68 -17.87
N VAL A 148 18.18 -11.19 -16.91
CA VAL A 148 18.95 -12.43 -17.04
C VAL A 148 18.53 -13.41 -15.95
N PHE A 149 18.06 -14.59 -16.36
CA PHE A 149 17.78 -15.73 -15.49
C PHE A 149 18.90 -16.75 -15.58
N LYS A 150 19.20 -17.44 -14.47
CA LYS A 150 20.06 -18.63 -14.48
C LYS A 150 19.19 -19.89 -14.61
N LEU A 151 19.55 -20.76 -15.55
CA LEU A 151 18.86 -22.03 -15.74
C LEU A 151 19.34 -23.09 -14.73
N GLY A 152 18.43 -24.00 -14.38
CA GLY A 152 18.73 -25.14 -13.51
C GLY A 152 19.43 -26.27 -14.26
N GLU A 153 20.02 -27.21 -13.52
CA GLU A 153 20.52 -28.45 -14.11
C GLU A 153 19.33 -29.27 -14.66
N GLY A 154 19.42 -29.70 -15.91
CA GLY A 154 18.33 -30.38 -16.61
C GLY A 154 17.22 -29.48 -17.18
N ALA A 155 17.39 -28.15 -17.17
CA ALA A 155 16.48 -27.23 -17.86
C ALA A 155 16.41 -27.58 -19.37
N THR A 156 15.21 -27.79 -19.89
CA THR A 156 14.99 -28.16 -21.31
C THR A 156 15.27 -27.01 -22.27
N GLY A 157 15.20 -25.78 -21.76
CA GLY A 157 15.35 -24.57 -22.55
C GLY A 157 14.06 -24.19 -23.27
N THR A 158 12.91 -24.38 -22.62
CA THR A 158 11.59 -24.05 -23.17
C THR A 158 11.02 -22.79 -22.49
N LYS A 159 9.86 -22.27 -22.93
CA LYS A 159 9.29 -21.04 -22.34
C LYS A 159 8.87 -21.21 -20.88
N GLU A 160 8.54 -22.43 -20.46
CA GLU A 160 8.23 -22.79 -19.07
C GLU A 160 9.43 -22.61 -18.13
N ASP A 161 10.67 -22.71 -18.64
CA ASP A 161 11.88 -22.36 -17.89
C ASP A 161 11.98 -20.85 -17.57
N LEU A 162 11.17 -20.01 -18.21
CA LEU A 162 11.10 -18.57 -18.00
C LEU A 162 9.81 -18.09 -17.32
N LEU A 163 8.79 -18.95 -17.12
CA LEU A 163 7.58 -18.62 -16.35
C LEU A 163 7.85 -18.66 -14.83
N LYS A 164 8.80 -17.82 -14.40
CA LYS A 164 9.34 -17.68 -13.04
C LYS A 164 9.14 -16.26 -12.53
N SER A 165 9.29 -16.06 -11.23
CA SER A 165 9.21 -14.72 -10.64
C SER A 165 10.44 -13.90 -11.01
N GLY A 166 10.29 -12.58 -11.09
CA GLY A 166 11.41 -11.64 -11.18
C GLY A 166 12.47 -11.83 -10.07
N THR A 167 12.11 -12.44 -8.93
CA THR A 167 13.07 -12.90 -7.91
C THR A 167 14.15 -13.83 -8.47
N GLU A 168 13.89 -14.56 -9.56
CA GLU A 168 14.84 -15.51 -10.16
C GLU A 168 15.77 -14.85 -11.19
N LEU A 169 15.62 -13.55 -11.45
CA LEU A 169 16.61 -12.75 -12.17
C LEU A 169 17.92 -12.73 -11.37
N VAL A 170 19.02 -13.16 -11.98
CA VAL A 170 20.37 -13.01 -11.41
C VAL A 170 20.96 -11.63 -11.70
N ALA A 171 20.49 -10.97 -12.74
CA ALA A 171 20.77 -9.57 -13.04
C ALA A 171 19.68 -8.95 -13.92
N ALA A 172 19.58 -7.63 -13.91
CA ALA A 172 18.70 -6.87 -14.78
C ALA A 172 19.25 -5.46 -15.02
N GLY A 173 18.68 -4.77 -16.00
CA GLY A 173 18.99 -3.38 -16.28
C GLY A 173 18.20 -2.80 -17.44
N PHE A 174 18.56 -1.59 -17.81
CA PHE A 174 18.08 -0.90 -19.00
C PHE A 174 19.15 0.04 -19.56
N THR A 175 19.11 0.33 -20.85
CA THR A 175 19.88 1.42 -21.46
C THR A 175 18.92 2.48 -21.99
N MET A 176 18.98 3.70 -21.45
CA MET A 176 18.26 4.85 -21.99
C MET A 176 19.07 5.47 -23.13
N TYR A 177 18.45 5.63 -24.30
CA TYR A 177 19.01 6.32 -25.47
C TYR A 177 18.46 7.75 -25.54
N GLY A 178 19.00 8.62 -24.69
CA GLY A 178 18.75 10.06 -24.74
C GLY A 178 19.92 10.81 -25.40
N ALA A 179 20.14 12.06 -24.96
CA ALA A 179 21.28 12.89 -25.39
C ALA A 179 22.63 12.18 -25.21
N SER A 180 22.75 11.31 -24.19
CA SER A 180 23.78 10.27 -24.06
C SER A 180 23.09 8.90 -23.93
N ALA A 181 23.79 7.81 -24.24
CA ALA A 181 23.30 6.49 -23.84
C ALA A 181 23.71 6.23 -22.38
N GLN A 182 22.76 5.80 -21.55
CA GLN A 182 22.92 5.59 -20.11
C GLN A 182 22.47 4.18 -19.75
N LEU A 183 23.43 3.30 -19.49
CA LEU A 183 23.17 1.93 -19.02
C LEU A 183 23.06 1.95 -17.50
N VAL A 184 21.92 1.49 -16.97
CA VAL A 184 21.75 1.18 -15.55
C VAL A 184 21.62 -0.33 -15.42
N MET A 185 22.42 -0.95 -14.55
CA MET A 185 22.31 -2.39 -14.29
C MET A 185 22.60 -2.76 -12.83
N THR A 186 22.14 -3.96 -12.44
CA THR A 186 22.36 -4.53 -11.11
C THR A 186 22.37 -6.06 -11.16
N MET A 187 23.12 -6.68 -10.24
CA MET A 187 23.00 -8.11 -9.93
C MET A 187 21.97 -8.32 -8.80
N LYS A 188 21.42 -9.52 -8.65
CA LYS A 188 20.49 -9.87 -7.56
C LYS A 188 21.12 -9.58 -6.18
N GLY A 189 20.53 -8.66 -5.41
CA GLY A 189 21.05 -8.21 -4.12
C GLY A 189 22.36 -7.41 -4.18
N GLY A 190 22.79 -6.98 -5.36
CA GLY A 190 23.98 -6.15 -5.56
C GLY A 190 23.66 -4.65 -5.68
N PRO A 191 24.68 -3.78 -5.73
CA PRO A 191 24.49 -2.36 -5.98
C PRO A 191 23.96 -2.11 -7.40
N VAL A 192 23.16 -1.06 -7.56
CA VAL A 192 22.78 -0.52 -8.87
C VAL A 192 23.88 0.41 -9.35
N ASN A 193 24.31 0.29 -10.60
CA ASN A 193 25.37 1.13 -11.16
C ASN A 193 24.95 1.71 -12.51
N GLY A 194 25.19 3.02 -12.68
CA GLY A 194 24.93 3.76 -13.90
C GLY A 194 26.21 4.07 -14.67
N PHE A 195 26.21 3.76 -15.96
CA PHE A 195 27.33 3.94 -16.87
C PHE A 195 26.92 4.84 -18.05
N THR A 196 27.66 5.93 -18.27
CA THR A 196 27.51 6.78 -19.45
C THR A 196 28.29 6.18 -20.61
N MET A 197 27.69 6.05 -21.80
CA MET A 197 28.43 5.73 -23.02
C MET A 197 29.25 6.94 -23.48
N ASP A 198 30.57 6.80 -23.49
CA ASP A 198 31.46 7.65 -24.28
C ASP A 198 31.40 7.20 -25.74
N THR A 199 30.97 8.10 -26.63
CA THR A 199 30.81 7.81 -28.07
C THR A 199 32.11 7.86 -28.87
N SER A 200 33.17 8.45 -28.32
CA SER A 200 34.49 8.57 -28.96
C SER A 200 35.41 7.40 -28.60
N LEU A 201 35.34 6.92 -27.35
CA LEU A 201 35.97 5.68 -26.90
C LEU A 201 35.14 4.44 -27.28
N GLY A 202 33.83 4.61 -27.48
CA GLY A 202 32.92 3.52 -27.76
C GLY A 202 32.70 2.60 -26.56
N GLU A 203 32.80 3.12 -25.33
CA GLU A 203 32.76 2.35 -24.08
C GLU A 203 31.78 2.93 -23.05
N PHE A 204 31.27 2.07 -22.17
CA PHE A 204 30.40 2.47 -21.06
C PHE A 204 31.26 2.75 -19.82
N ILE A 205 31.29 4.01 -19.38
CA ILE A 205 32.12 4.49 -18.27
C ILE A 205 31.27 4.61 -17.02
N LEU A 206 31.74 4.08 -15.88
CA LEU A 206 31.05 4.14 -14.60
C LEU A 206 30.98 5.60 -14.11
N THR A 207 29.78 6.20 -14.18
CA THR A 207 29.53 7.60 -13.78
C THR A 207 28.68 7.72 -12.53
N HIS A 208 27.89 6.70 -12.21
CA HIS A 208 27.01 6.65 -11.04
C HIS A 208 27.21 5.33 -10.27
N PRO A 209 28.31 5.19 -9.51
CA PRO A 209 28.56 4.00 -8.68
C PRO A 209 27.57 3.94 -7.51
N ASN A 210 27.02 2.74 -7.24
CA ASN A 210 26.05 2.48 -6.16
C ASN A 210 24.92 3.53 -6.09
N MET A 211 24.11 3.60 -7.16
CA MET A 211 22.93 4.46 -7.25
C MET A 211 21.95 4.15 -6.12
N GLN A 212 21.61 5.16 -5.33
CA GLN A 212 20.60 5.10 -4.27
C GLN A 212 19.54 6.15 -4.58
N MET A 213 18.28 5.72 -4.74
CA MET A 213 17.19 6.59 -5.13
C MET A 213 16.72 7.44 -3.93
N PRO A 214 16.36 8.73 -4.13
CA PRO A 214 15.76 9.54 -3.07
C PRO A 214 14.48 8.89 -2.53
N LYS A 215 14.35 8.79 -1.20
CA LYS A 215 13.19 8.12 -0.57
C LYS A 215 11.85 8.77 -0.90
N LYS A 216 11.82 10.10 -1.11
CA LYS A 216 10.65 10.88 -1.56
C LYS A 216 11.02 11.95 -2.58
N ARG A 217 10.04 12.29 -3.43
CA ARG A 217 10.03 13.50 -4.26
C ARG A 217 8.60 13.82 -4.69
N ALA A 218 8.25 15.11 -4.70
CA ALA A 218 6.98 15.59 -5.25
C ALA A 218 6.99 15.62 -6.80
N ILE A 219 7.20 14.47 -7.43
CA ILE A 219 7.15 14.24 -8.88
C ILE A 219 6.31 12.98 -9.15
N TYR A 220 5.40 13.04 -10.12
CA TYR A 220 4.64 11.87 -10.58
C TYR A 220 4.61 11.80 -12.11
N SER A 221 4.45 10.58 -12.62
CA SER A 221 4.62 10.25 -14.03
C SER A 221 3.62 9.19 -14.47
N CYS A 222 2.51 9.62 -15.07
CA CYS A 222 1.45 8.75 -15.57
C CYS A 222 0.74 9.37 -16.79
N ASN A 223 0.17 8.54 -17.66
CA ASN A 223 -0.62 9.02 -18.80
C ASN A 223 -2.04 9.42 -18.37
N GLU A 224 -2.23 10.66 -17.92
CA GLU A 224 -3.54 11.19 -17.51
C GLU A 224 -4.60 11.19 -18.63
N GLY A 225 -4.22 11.01 -19.90
CA GLY A 225 -5.17 10.80 -21.00
C GLY A 225 -6.03 9.53 -20.83
N ASN A 226 -5.55 8.55 -20.05
CA ASN A 226 -6.28 7.33 -19.70
C ASN A 226 -7.18 7.49 -18.45
N SER A 227 -7.21 8.65 -17.80
CA SER A 227 -7.98 8.89 -16.55
C SER A 227 -9.44 8.44 -16.62
N LYS A 228 -10.13 8.65 -17.74
CA LYS A 228 -11.51 8.19 -17.97
C LYS A 228 -11.70 6.66 -17.93
N TYR A 229 -10.63 5.88 -18.03
CA TYR A 229 -10.62 4.42 -17.94
C TYR A 229 -10.13 3.93 -16.57
N TRP A 230 -9.41 4.75 -15.80
CA TRP A 230 -8.88 4.38 -14.50
C TRP A 230 -10.00 4.05 -13.49
N ASP A 231 -9.65 3.28 -12.47
CA ASP A 231 -10.53 3.02 -11.32
C ASP A 231 -10.39 4.10 -10.24
N GLU A 232 -11.43 4.25 -9.43
CA GLU A 232 -11.58 5.39 -8.51
C GLU A 232 -10.37 5.60 -7.59
N PRO A 233 -9.74 4.57 -6.99
CA PRO A 233 -8.54 4.76 -6.18
C PRO A 233 -7.37 5.41 -6.94
N VAL A 234 -7.22 5.12 -8.23
CA VAL A 234 -6.16 5.70 -9.09
C VAL A 234 -6.48 7.17 -9.42
N LEU A 235 -7.77 7.49 -9.62
CA LEU A 235 -8.25 8.87 -9.77
C LEU A 235 -8.06 9.67 -8.48
N GLU A 236 -8.48 9.14 -7.34
CA GLU A 236 -8.28 9.75 -6.01
C GLU A 236 -6.79 9.94 -5.70
N TRP A 237 -5.95 8.94 -5.97
CA TRP A 237 -4.50 9.02 -5.80
C TRP A 237 -3.90 10.18 -6.62
N VAL A 238 -4.08 10.21 -7.94
CA VAL A 238 -3.56 11.29 -8.80
C VAL A 238 -4.15 12.66 -8.43
N ASN A 239 -5.43 12.73 -8.04
CA ASN A 239 -6.03 13.97 -7.59
C ASN A 239 -5.45 14.45 -6.24
N SER A 240 -5.10 13.54 -5.32
CA SER A 240 -4.41 13.91 -4.07
C SER A 240 -3.03 14.53 -4.32
N LEU A 241 -2.29 14.04 -5.32
CA LEU A 241 -0.98 14.60 -5.71
C LEU A 241 -1.09 16.02 -6.28
N LYS A 242 -2.21 16.35 -6.91
CA LYS A 242 -2.54 17.71 -7.41
C LYS A 242 -3.07 18.64 -6.31
N GLN A 243 -3.77 18.09 -5.31
CA GLN A 243 -4.43 18.85 -4.24
C GLN A 243 -3.61 18.95 -2.94
N ALA A 244 -2.44 18.31 -2.86
CA ALA A 244 -1.51 18.44 -1.75
C ALA A 244 -1.08 19.91 -1.52
N GLU A 245 -0.80 20.28 -0.26
CA GLU A 245 -0.37 21.63 0.17
C GLU A 245 0.76 22.22 -0.71
N LYS A 246 1.66 21.35 -1.17
CA LYS A 246 2.52 21.60 -2.32
C LYS A 246 2.24 20.56 -3.41
N PRO A 247 1.57 20.93 -4.52
CA PRO A 247 1.25 20.00 -5.59
C PRO A 247 2.49 19.37 -6.21
N TYR A 248 2.36 18.11 -6.64
CA TYR A 248 3.45 17.38 -7.27
C TYR A 248 3.66 17.85 -8.72
N SER A 249 4.91 17.82 -9.18
CA SER A 249 5.24 18.10 -10.57
C SER A 249 4.95 16.89 -11.46
N ALA A 250 3.92 17.00 -12.32
CA ALA A 250 3.68 16.05 -13.39
C ALA A 250 4.86 16.03 -14.38
N ARG A 251 5.38 14.84 -14.70
CA ARG A 251 6.41 14.61 -15.72
C ARG A 251 6.18 13.25 -16.36
N TYR A 252 5.68 13.21 -17.59
CA TYR A 252 5.51 11.96 -18.35
C TYR A 252 6.17 12.15 -19.71
N ILE A 253 7.12 11.29 -20.06
CA ILE A 253 7.92 11.33 -21.30
C ILE A 253 7.30 10.40 -22.35
N GLY A 254 6.74 9.26 -21.93
CA GLY A 254 6.10 8.30 -22.82
C GLY A 254 6.96 7.10 -23.25
N SER A 255 8.19 7.01 -22.72
CA SER A 255 9.05 5.82 -22.72
C SER A 255 9.21 5.38 -21.26
N MET A 256 9.01 4.09 -20.97
CA MET A 256 9.17 3.56 -19.61
C MET A 256 10.60 3.80 -19.12
N VAL A 257 11.61 3.56 -19.97
CA VAL A 257 13.03 3.73 -19.66
C VAL A 257 13.37 5.20 -19.36
N ALA A 258 12.88 6.15 -20.16
CA ALA A 258 13.16 7.56 -19.94
C ALA A 258 12.48 8.10 -18.66
N ASP A 259 11.22 7.71 -18.42
CA ASP A 259 10.49 8.07 -17.21
C ASP A 259 11.08 7.38 -15.96
N ALA A 260 11.54 6.13 -16.08
CA ALA A 260 12.23 5.39 -15.01
C ALA A 260 13.60 6.02 -14.69
N TYR A 261 14.47 6.26 -15.68
CA TYR A 261 15.81 6.82 -15.43
C TYR A 261 15.76 8.16 -14.66
N ARG A 262 14.83 9.04 -15.03
CA ARG A 262 14.55 10.27 -14.28
C ARG A 262 14.09 9.98 -12.85
N THR A 263 13.18 9.03 -12.67
CA THR A 263 12.61 8.69 -11.34
C THR A 263 13.66 8.07 -10.42
N LEU A 264 14.57 7.25 -10.96
CA LEU A 264 15.72 6.67 -10.25
C LEU A 264 16.69 7.75 -9.73
N LEU A 265 16.99 8.77 -10.56
CA LEU A 265 17.91 9.86 -10.20
C LEU A 265 17.28 10.91 -9.27
N TYR A 266 16.06 11.35 -9.54
CA TYR A 266 15.44 12.50 -8.87
C TYR A 266 14.45 12.11 -7.76
N GLY A 267 14.08 10.83 -7.69
CA GLY A 267 12.93 10.35 -6.93
C GLY A 267 11.60 10.75 -7.58
N GLY A 268 10.52 10.25 -6.99
CA GLY A 268 9.14 10.41 -7.44
C GLY A 268 8.52 9.04 -7.72
N ILE A 269 7.47 9.02 -8.53
CA ILE A 269 6.79 7.78 -8.90
C ILE A 269 6.39 7.76 -10.38
N PHE A 270 6.72 6.66 -11.06
CA PHE A 270 6.16 6.28 -12.34
C PHE A 270 4.98 5.32 -12.11
N ALA A 271 3.86 5.59 -12.77
CA ALA A 271 2.68 4.75 -12.71
C ALA A 271 2.10 4.55 -14.11
N TYR A 272 2.04 3.29 -14.54
CA TYR A 272 1.27 2.83 -15.68
C TYR A 272 0.21 1.85 -15.16
N PRO A 273 -0.91 2.35 -14.59
CA PRO A 273 -1.91 1.49 -13.99
C PRO A 273 -2.62 0.59 -15.02
N ALA A 274 -3.15 -0.53 -14.54
CA ALA A 274 -4.24 -1.26 -15.18
C ALA A 274 -5.49 -0.37 -15.19
N ASP A 275 -6.33 -0.53 -16.20
CA ASP A 275 -7.53 0.28 -16.39
C ASP A 275 -8.64 -0.52 -17.10
N LYS A 276 -9.83 0.09 -17.23
CA LYS A 276 -11.00 -0.52 -17.86
C LYS A 276 -10.83 -0.90 -19.34
N LYS A 277 -9.80 -0.38 -20.01
CA LYS A 277 -9.40 -0.77 -21.38
C LYS A 277 -8.35 -1.88 -21.37
N SER A 278 -7.45 -1.88 -20.37
CA SER A 278 -6.36 -2.84 -20.19
C SER A 278 -6.38 -3.41 -18.76
N PRO A 279 -7.21 -4.44 -18.46
CA PRO A 279 -7.40 -4.93 -17.08
C PRO A 279 -6.18 -5.63 -16.45
N LYS A 280 -5.21 -6.06 -17.27
CA LYS A 280 -3.87 -6.47 -16.82
C LYS A 280 -2.81 -5.35 -16.96
N GLY A 281 -3.16 -4.14 -17.39
CA GLY A 281 -2.22 -3.08 -17.81
C GLY A 281 -1.64 -3.30 -19.21
N LYS A 282 -0.76 -2.39 -19.66
CA LYS A 282 -0.10 -2.50 -20.98
C LYS A 282 1.25 -3.23 -20.93
N LEU A 283 2.10 -2.92 -19.94
CA LEU A 283 3.51 -3.31 -19.91
C LEU A 283 3.65 -4.81 -19.60
N ARG A 284 4.68 -5.51 -20.11
CA ARG A 284 4.82 -6.97 -19.98
C ARG A 284 5.73 -7.35 -18.80
N ILE A 285 5.38 -8.42 -18.11
CA ILE A 285 5.97 -8.81 -16.82
C ILE A 285 7.45 -9.17 -16.95
N LEU A 286 7.81 -10.04 -17.90
CA LEU A 286 9.17 -10.59 -17.99
C LEU A 286 10.23 -9.54 -18.35
N TYR A 287 9.96 -8.67 -19.31
CA TYR A 287 10.99 -7.84 -19.93
C TYR A 287 10.81 -6.32 -19.76
N GLU A 288 9.64 -5.83 -19.34
CA GLU A 288 9.48 -4.41 -18.92
C GLU A 288 9.47 -4.32 -17.38
N CYS A 289 8.48 -4.95 -16.75
CA CYS A 289 8.14 -4.71 -15.35
C CYS A 289 9.13 -5.33 -14.35
N ALA A 290 9.46 -6.62 -14.47
CA ALA A 290 10.35 -7.29 -13.52
C ALA A 290 11.81 -6.79 -13.59
N PRO A 291 12.41 -6.52 -14.77
CA PRO A 291 13.76 -5.94 -14.84
C PRO A 291 13.85 -4.57 -14.18
N MET A 292 12.87 -3.70 -14.44
CA MET A 292 12.76 -2.38 -13.80
C MET A 292 12.58 -2.49 -12.29
N ALA A 293 11.77 -3.45 -11.83
CA ALA A 293 11.58 -3.70 -10.40
C ALA A 293 12.88 -4.08 -9.69
N LEU A 294 13.72 -4.96 -10.27
CA LEU A 294 15.00 -5.34 -9.64
C LEU A 294 15.96 -4.16 -9.53
N VAL A 295 16.01 -3.29 -10.55
CA VAL A 295 16.78 -2.04 -10.50
C VAL A 295 16.25 -1.10 -9.41
N PHE A 296 14.94 -0.93 -9.31
CA PHE A 296 14.35 0.04 -8.37
C PHE A 296 14.41 -0.42 -6.90
N GLU A 297 14.21 -1.70 -6.64
CA GLU A 297 14.28 -2.27 -5.28
C GLU A 297 15.73 -2.28 -4.78
N ASN A 298 16.72 -2.70 -5.60
CA ASN A 298 18.14 -2.63 -5.22
C ASN A 298 18.65 -1.18 -5.03
N ALA A 299 18.02 -0.19 -5.65
CA ALA A 299 18.29 1.24 -5.43
C ALA A 299 17.62 1.81 -4.16
N GLY A 300 16.96 0.98 -3.33
CA GLY A 300 16.26 1.40 -2.12
C GLY A 300 14.85 1.96 -2.35
N GLY A 301 14.26 1.70 -3.52
CA GLY A 301 12.89 2.03 -3.88
C GLY A 301 11.89 0.92 -3.60
N GLN A 302 10.77 0.98 -4.31
CA GLN A 302 9.81 -0.11 -4.45
C GLN A 302 9.32 -0.18 -5.91
N ALA A 303 8.88 -1.35 -6.34
CA ALA A 303 8.05 -1.51 -7.53
C ALA A 303 6.88 -2.46 -7.21
N VAL A 304 5.66 -2.00 -7.47
CA VAL A 304 4.44 -2.79 -7.27
C VAL A 304 3.59 -2.85 -8.53
N ASN A 305 2.79 -3.90 -8.70
CA ASN A 305 1.79 -3.93 -9.78
C ASN A 305 0.60 -3.01 -9.45
N SER A 306 -0.35 -2.85 -10.36
CA SER A 306 -1.53 -1.98 -10.14
C SER A 306 -2.44 -2.42 -9.00
N LYS A 307 -2.25 -3.65 -8.57
CA LYS A 307 -2.92 -4.26 -7.43
C LYS A 307 -1.89 -4.41 -6.31
N MET A 308 -0.99 -3.45 -6.12
CA MET A 308 -0.08 -3.30 -4.97
C MET A 308 0.69 -4.57 -4.48
N GLU A 309 0.90 -5.57 -5.33
CA GLU A 309 1.87 -6.65 -5.09
C GLU A 309 3.26 -6.15 -5.40
N ARG A 310 4.30 -6.70 -4.76
CA ARG A 310 5.67 -6.47 -5.25
C ARG A 310 5.81 -7.03 -6.66
N MET A 311 6.41 -6.27 -7.57
CA MET A 311 6.49 -6.64 -8.97
C MET A 311 7.44 -7.83 -9.22
N LEU A 312 8.57 -7.93 -8.51
CA LEU A 312 9.47 -9.08 -8.66
C LEU A 312 8.85 -10.42 -8.27
N THR A 313 7.81 -10.44 -7.45
CA THR A 313 7.23 -11.70 -6.97
C THR A 313 6.10 -12.24 -7.83
N ILE A 314 5.61 -11.44 -8.78
CA ILE A 314 4.67 -11.87 -9.82
C ILE A 314 5.29 -13.00 -10.63
N VAL A 315 4.51 -14.04 -10.91
CA VAL A 315 4.89 -15.07 -11.88
C VAL A 315 3.93 -14.98 -13.05
N PRO A 316 4.41 -14.72 -14.27
CA PRO A 316 3.56 -14.52 -15.43
C PRO A 316 2.92 -15.83 -15.90
N GLU A 317 1.71 -15.72 -16.46
CA GLU A 317 0.98 -16.86 -17.03
C GLU A 317 1.46 -17.19 -18.47
N HIS A 318 2.05 -16.21 -19.15
CA HIS A 318 2.60 -16.31 -20.50
C HIS A 318 3.83 -15.41 -20.68
N ILE A 319 4.68 -15.66 -21.67
CA ILE A 319 5.91 -14.89 -21.87
C ILE A 319 5.66 -13.40 -22.21
N HIS A 320 4.51 -13.06 -22.81
CA HIS A 320 4.04 -11.68 -23.04
C HIS A 320 2.96 -11.22 -22.03
N ASP A 321 2.82 -11.88 -20.88
CA ASP A 321 1.78 -11.55 -19.91
C ASP A 321 1.97 -10.13 -19.32
N ARG A 322 0.87 -9.43 -19.07
CA ARG A 322 0.86 -7.99 -18.78
C ARG A 322 0.69 -7.67 -17.30
N SER A 323 1.30 -6.57 -16.88
CA SER A 323 1.06 -5.90 -15.60
C SER A 323 1.01 -4.39 -15.81
N GLY A 324 0.08 -3.72 -15.12
CA GLY A 324 0.26 -2.30 -14.81
C GLY A 324 1.19 -2.17 -13.61
N ILE A 325 1.97 -1.09 -13.53
CA ILE A 325 3.07 -0.93 -12.58
C ILE A 325 3.05 0.44 -11.89
N PHE A 326 3.56 0.50 -10.66
CA PHE A 326 3.84 1.68 -9.86
C PHE A 326 5.26 1.51 -9.29
N LEU A 327 6.23 2.30 -9.72
CA LEU A 327 7.65 2.16 -9.35
C LEU A 327 8.27 3.50 -9.01
N GLY A 328 9.17 3.53 -8.02
CA GLY A 328 9.83 4.77 -7.62
C GLY A 328 10.30 4.82 -6.17
N SER A 329 10.45 6.06 -5.70
CA SER A 329 10.75 6.46 -4.33
C SER A 329 9.92 5.69 -3.31
N HIS A 330 10.56 5.11 -2.28
CA HIS A 330 9.90 4.31 -1.25
C HIS A 330 8.71 5.05 -0.61
N ASP A 331 8.86 6.29 -0.11
CA ASP A 331 7.76 7.11 0.42
C ASP A 331 6.58 7.25 -0.57
N GLU A 332 6.87 7.36 -1.88
CA GLU A 332 5.86 7.71 -2.88
C GLU A 332 5.09 6.47 -3.36
N VAL A 333 5.78 5.35 -3.56
CA VAL A 333 5.13 4.05 -3.79
C VAL A 333 4.42 3.60 -2.51
N GLN A 334 4.93 3.92 -1.32
CA GLN A 334 4.25 3.67 -0.05
C GLN A 334 2.97 4.50 0.12
N LYS A 335 2.92 5.75 -0.36
CA LYS A 335 1.69 6.56 -0.40
C LYS A 335 0.71 6.03 -1.44
N ALA A 336 1.18 5.73 -2.65
CA ALA A 336 0.36 5.11 -3.69
C ALA A 336 -0.25 3.81 -3.16
N PHE A 337 0.55 2.93 -2.56
CA PHE A 337 0.11 1.76 -1.82
C PHE A 337 -0.99 2.12 -0.82
N VAL A 338 -0.75 2.99 0.17
CA VAL A 338 -1.74 3.30 1.22
C VAL A 338 -3.06 3.91 0.68
N GLN A 339 -3.04 4.58 -0.48
CA GLN A 339 -4.25 5.12 -1.12
C GLN A 339 -4.93 4.13 -2.07
N LEU A 340 -4.20 3.15 -2.59
CA LEU A 340 -4.67 2.09 -3.49
C LEU A 340 -4.92 0.75 -2.75
N SER A 341 -4.73 0.71 -1.42
CA SER A 341 -4.78 -0.50 -0.56
C SER A 341 -5.85 -0.42 0.54
N PRO A 342 -6.81 -1.37 0.58
CA PRO A 342 -7.69 -1.62 1.74
C PRO A 342 -7.17 -2.71 2.75
N SER A 343 -8.06 -3.40 3.53
CA SER A 343 -7.85 -4.60 4.43
C SER A 343 -7.16 -4.49 5.84
N PRO A 344 -7.46 -5.30 6.97
CA PRO A 344 -7.83 -4.92 8.40
C PRO A 344 -7.34 -5.36 9.87
N SER A 345 -7.49 -4.39 10.82
CA SER A 345 -7.78 -4.33 12.30
C SER A 345 -6.90 -4.59 13.57
N TRP A 346 -7.18 -5.63 14.36
CA TRP A 346 -7.77 -5.59 15.74
C TRP A 346 -6.95 -5.19 17.01
N ALA A 347 -5.84 -4.47 16.94
CA ALA A 347 -4.77 -4.60 17.95
C ALA A 347 -4.93 -3.91 19.37
N ASN A 348 -5.12 -4.71 20.46
CA ASN A 348 -4.63 -4.60 21.90
C ASN A 348 -5.58 -4.14 23.11
N LYS A 349 -5.01 -4.05 24.39
CA LYS A 349 -5.47 -3.42 25.72
C LYS A 349 -6.43 -4.33 26.67
N VAL A 350 -6.52 -4.54 28.05
CA VAL A 350 -5.83 -4.46 29.44
C VAL A 350 -6.02 -3.38 30.65
N VAL A 351 -7.18 -3.20 31.35
CA VAL A 351 -7.72 -2.06 32.25
C VAL A 351 -7.17 -1.77 33.70
N ALA A 352 -7.22 -0.48 34.18
CA ALA A 352 -7.63 0.08 35.54
C ALA A 352 -7.09 1.55 35.79
N PRO A 353 -7.48 2.38 36.84
CA PRO A 353 -8.53 2.33 37.91
C PRO A 353 -9.45 3.62 38.11
N TYR A 354 -10.39 3.62 39.10
CA TYR A 354 -11.50 4.60 39.35
C TYR A 354 -11.33 6.08 38.95
N LYS A 355 -11.98 6.41 37.84
CA LYS A 355 -12.17 7.76 37.31
C LYS A 355 -13.53 7.76 36.58
N GLY A 356 -14.30 8.84 36.74
CA GLY A 356 -15.78 8.94 36.65
C GLY A 356 -16.54 7.76 36.03
N LEU A 357 -17.05 7.92 34.80
CA LEU A 357 -17.63 6.81 34.05
C LEU A 357 -16.52 5.81 33.63
N PRO A 358 -16.82 4.51 33.41
CA PRO A 358 -15.82 3.40 33.43
C PRO A 358 -14.81 3.35 32.25
N PHE A 359 -14.48 4.52 31.70
CA PHE A 359 -13.62 4.78 30.57
C PHE A 359 -12.81 6.09 30.66
N HIS A 360 -12.95 6.91 31.72
CA HIS A 360 -12.09 8.11 31.91
C HIS A 360 -10.59 7.75 31.92
N ASP A 361 -10.22 6.57 32.44
CA ASP A 361 -8.90 5.95 32.28
C ASP A 361 -8.35 5.92 30.84
N TYR A 362 -9.24 5.99 29.84
CA TYR A 362 -8.90 5.95 28.41
C TYR A 362 -9.16 7.26 27.69
N ILE A 363 -10.09 8.09 28.18
CA ILE A 363 -10.33 9.38 27.55
C ILE A 363 -9.12 10.32 27.78
N HIS A 364 -8.44 10.21 28.93
CA HIS A 364 -7.37 11.14 29.34
C HIS A 364 -6.00 10.52 29.62
N ALA A 365 -5.77 9.24 29.27
CA ALA A 365 -4.44 8.64 29.40
C ALA A 365 -3.56 8.95 28.16
N PRO A 366 -2.26 9.26 28.35
CA PRO A 366 -1.35 9.57 27.26
C PRO A 366 -1.04 8.33 26.38
N PRO A 367 -0.56 8.53 25.13
CA PRO A 367 -0.21 7.43 24.25
C PRO A 367 0.90 6.55 24.87
N PRO A 368 0.73 5.21 24.92
CA PRO A 368 1.63 4.33 25.67
C PRO A 368 2.96 4.10 24.94
N ARG A 369 4.07 4.30 25.64
CA ARG A 369 5.42 3.96 25.14
C ARG A 369 5.62 2.44 25.16
N ARG A 370 5.98 1.85 24.01
CA ARG A 370 6.04 0.39 23.78
C ARG A 370 7.46 -0.15 23.99
N PRO A 371 7.68 -1.28 24.71
CA PRO A 371 8.98 -1.95 24.74
C PRO A 371 9.38 -2.40 23.33
N ARG A 372 10.65 -2.18 22.94
CA ARG A 372 11.11 -2.47 21.58
C ARG A 372 11.28 -3.98 21.35
N ARG A 373 10.49 -4.53 20.42
CA ARG A 373 11.00 -5.57 19.50
C ARG A 373 10.79 -5.06 18.08
N LEU A 374 11.89 -4.64 17.47
CA LEU A 374 11.99 -4.07 16.12
C LEU A 374 11.02 -2.92 15.80
N THR A 375 11.05 -1.88 16.64
CA THR A 375 10.83 -0.50 16.20
C THR A 375 12.17 0.24 16.18
N GLY A 376 12.32 1.18 15.23
CA GLY A 376 13.45 2.10 15.16
C GLY A 376 13.50 3.12 16.33
N PRO A 377 14.49 4.02 16.34
CA PRO A 377 14.67 4.99 17.41
C PRO A 377 13.57 6.07 17.44
N ILE A 378 13.45 6.72 18.59
CA ILE A 378 12.67 7.93 18.81
C ILE A 378 13.69 9.03 19.10
N ASP A 379 13.54 10.19 18.46
CA ASP A 379 14.44 11.33 18.62
C ASP A 379 14.05 12.19 19.86
N PRO A 380 14.98 12.73 20.67
CA PRO A 380 14.64 13.36 21.96
C PRO A 380 13.97 14.74 21.92
N ALA A 381 13.65 15.30 20.75
CA ALA A 381 13.40 16.73 20.54
C ALA A 381 12.01 17.28 20.96
N GLU A 382 11.33 16.68 21.96
CA GLU A 382 10.14 17.30 22.59
C GLU A 382 10.56 18.45 23.55
N GLY A 383 11.04 19.57 22.98
CA GLY A 383 11.68 20.65 23.74
C GLY A 383 11.49 22.07 23.19
N SER A 384 10.38 22.71 23.57
CA SER A 384 10.16 24.18 23.64
C SER A 384 10.62 25.09 22.47
N LEU A 385 9.63 25.52 21.67
CA LEU A 385 9.41 26.88 21.09
C LEU A 385 10.55 27.71 20.44
N TRP A 386 11.75 27.81 21.01
CA TRP A 386 12.85 28.65 20.49
C TRP A 386 13.70 27.96 19.41
N HIS A 387 13.58 26.64 19.23
CA HIS A 387 14.21 25.92 18.10
C HIS A 387 13.53 26.17 16.73
N ARG A 388 12.54 27.08 16.65
CA ARG A 388 11.63 27.31 15.52
C ARG A 388 12.24 27.84 14.20
N PHE A 389 13.56 27.97 14.08
CA PHE A 389 14.21 28.71 13.00
C PHE A 389 15.14 27.92 12.07
N GLN A 390 15.27 26.59 12.21
CA GLN A 390 16.04 25.76 11.27
C GLN A 390 15.19 24.70 10.57
N ILE A 391 14.60 25.15 9.45
CA ILE A 391 14.39 24.46 8.16
C ILE A 391 14.48 22.92 8.14
N PHE A 392 13.38 22.28 7.68
CA PHE A 392 13.20 20.84 7.42
C PHE A 392 13.16 19.90 8.64
N SER A 393 11.96 19.42 9.01
CA SER A 393 11.58 17.98 8.99
C SER A 393 10.34 17.68 9.85
N ALA A 394 9.20 17.39 9.20
CA ALA A 394 8.06 16.70 9.81
C ALA A 394 7.22 16.05 8.69
N VAL A 395 7.53 14.81 8.34
CA VAL A 395 6.68 13.94 7.50
C VAL A 395 6.36 12.71 8.32
N GLU A 396 5.12 12.22 8.24
CA GLU A 396 4.71 11.00 8.95
C GLU A 396 5.59 9.80 8.58
N PRO A 397 5.86 8.87 9.52
CA PRO A 397 6.86 7.83 9.31
C PRO A 397 6.40 6.74 8.33
N GLU A 398 6.83 6.86 7.07
CA GLU A 398 7.32 5.79 6.19
C GLU A 398 7.02 4.35 6.69
N GLN A 399 5.92 3.77 6.22
CA GLN A 399 5.46 2.45 6.63
C GLN A 399 6.25 1.32 5.93
N GLN A 400 7.57 1.25 6.17
CA GLN A 400 8.47 0.28 5.55
C GLN A 400 7.92 -1.15 5.53
N PHE A 401 7.82 -1.74 4.34
CA PHE A 401 7.55 -3.16 4.19
C PHE A 401 8.83 -3.98 4.27
N HIS A 402 8.73 -5.19 4.82
CA HIS A 402 9.64 -6.26 4.47
C HIS A 402 8.92 -7.12 3.44
N GLU A 403 9.54 -7.32 2.29
CA GLU A 403 8.84 -7.77 1.09
C GLU A 403 8.37 -9.22 1.18
N GLN A 404 9.14 -10.04 1.92
CA GLN A 404 8.85 -11.42 2.30
C GLN A 404 8.48 -12.31 1.09
N GLU A 405 9.31 -12.22 0.06
CA GLU A 405 9.24 -12.98 -1.20
C GLU A 405 9.13 -14.51 -1.03
N GLN A 406 9.53 -15.08 0.12
CA GLN A 406 9.26 -16.48 0.44
C GLN A 406 7.77 -16.83 0.55
N ALA A 407 6.90 -15.85 0.82
CA ALA A 407 5.48 -16.04 1.10
C ALA A 407 4.62 -15.81 -0.14
N ARG A 408 4.55 -16.79 -1.05
CA ARG A 408 3.82 -16.75 -2.35
C ARG A 408 2.43 -16.07 -2.32
N PHE A 409 1.70 -16.16 -1.21
CA PHE A 409 0.43 -15.46 -1.00
C PHE A 409 0.55 -13.92 -1.12
N LEU A 410 1.55 -13.30 -0.50
CA LEU A 410 1.84 -11.85 -0.60
C LEU A 410 2.50 -11.43 -1.92
N ALA A 411 2.86 -12.43 -2.72
CA ALA A 411 3.87 -12.32 -3.75
C ALA A 411 3.29 -12.48 -5.16
N ARG A 412 2.28 -13.35 -5.31
CA ARG A 412 1.62 -13.70 -6.59
C ARG A 412 0.12 -13.39 -6.66
N LEU A 413 -0.54 -13.13 -5.53
CA LEU A 413 -1.96 -12.77 -5.53
C LEU A 413 -2.07 -11.25 -5.55
N PRO A 414 -2.71 -10.64 -6.56
CA PRO A 414 -2.97 -9.20 -6.63
C PRO A 414 -3.49 -8.67 -5.30
N LEU A 415 -3.03 -7.55 -4.72
CA LEU A 415 -3.60 -6.99 -3.49
C LEU A 415 -5.10 -6.89 -3.62
N ASP A 416 -5.69 -6.36 -4.70
CA ASP A 416 -7.16 -6.32 -4.89
C ASP A 416 -7.81 -7.73 -4.82
N VAL A 417 -7.06 -8.79 -5.09
CA VAL A 417 -7.45 -10.19 -4.90
C VAL A 417 -7.09 -10.71 -3.50
N ARG A 418 -5.93 -10.39 -2.90
CA ARG A 418 -5.63 -10.62 -1.48
C ARG A 418 -6.64 -9.92 -0.61
N MET A 419 -7.18 -8.80 -1.06
CA MET A 419 -8.20 -7.91 -0.52
C MET A 419 -9.56 -8.54 -0.56
N ILE A 420 -10.00 -9.01 -1.73
CA ILE A 420 -11.20 -9.80 -1.84
C ILE A 420 -11.03 -11.06 -0.98
N ILE A 421 -9.85 -11.67 -0.91
CA ILE A 421 -9.56 -12.77 0.03
C ILE A 421 -9.56 -12.29 1.49
N TYR A 422 -9.04 -11.12 1.83
CA TYR A 422 -9.05 -10.55 3.18
C TYR A 422 -10.48 -10.12 3.55
N ASP A 423 -11.37 -9.84 2.61
CA ASP A 423 -12.80 -9.57 2.83
C ASP A 423 -13.64 -10.85 2.82
N LEU A 424 -13.18 -11.92 2.17
CA LEU A 424 -13.78 -13.27 2.26
C LEU A 424 -13.32 -14.05 3.50
N VAL A 425 -12.12 -13.76 4.02
CA VAL A 425 -11.50 -14.44 5.19
C VAL A 425 -11.59 -13.58 6.46
N LEU A 426 -11.58 -12.25 6.35
CA LEU A 426 -11.68 -11.30 7.46
C LEU A 426 -12.87 -10.32 7.31
N GLY A 427 -13.55 -10.25 6.17
CA GLY A 427 -14.71 -9.37 5.94
C GLY A 427 -16.04 -9.95 6.41
N GLY A 428 -17.10 -9.13 6.43
CA GLY A 428 -18.50 -9.56 6.59
C GLY A 428 -18.91 -10.21 7.93
N MET A 429 -17.96 -10.50 8.82
CA MET A 429 -18.22 -11.14 10.10
C MET A 429 -18.76 -10.17 11.16
N VAL A 430 -19.33 -10.77 12.20
CA VAL A 430 -19.64 -10.11 13.47
C VAL A 430 -18.65 -10.64 14.50
N PHE A 431 -17.81 -9.75 15.05
CA PHE A 431 -16.88 -10.09 16.12
C PHE A 431 -17.48 -9.77 17.47
N HIS A 432 -17.79 -10.81 18.24
CA HIS A 432 -18.14 -10.67 19.64
C HIS A 432 -16.85 -10.52 20.44
N LEU A 433 -16.62 -9.32 20.97
CA LEU A 433 -15.38 -8.96 21.66
C LEU A 433 -15.66 -8.81 23.17
N HIS A 434 -14.83 -9.48 23.97
CA HIS A 434 -14.96 -9.51 25.43
C HIS A 434 -13.60 -9.60 26.13
N ALA A 435 -13.56 -9.30 27.42
CA ALA A 435 -12.41 -9.55 28.28
C ALA A 435 -12.91 -10.19 29.61
N PRO A 436 -12.34 -11.31 30.08
CA PRO A 436 -12.81 -11.98 31.30
C PRO A 436 -12.87 -11.08 32.53
N ASP A 437 -11.86 -10.24 32.71
CA ASP A 437 -11.77 -9.26 33.80
C ASP A 437 -11.02 -8.01 33.34
N ARG A 438 -10.96 -7.00 34.21
CA ARG A 438 -10.29 -5.72 33.93
C ARG A 438 -8.81 -5.91 33.56
N LYS A 439 -8.06 -6.82 34.19
CA LYS A 439 -6.62 -7.04 33.94
C LYS A 439 -6.33 -8.08 32.84
N SER A 440 -7.34 -8.65 32.18
CA SER A 440 -7.16 -9.56 31.05
C SER A 440 -7.09 -8.86 29.69
N ARG A 441 -6.58 -9.58 28.67
CA ARG A 441 -6.60 -9.16 27.26
C ARG A 441 -8.02 -9.29 26.70
N VAL A 442 -8.39 -8.40 25.77
CA VAL A 442 -9.55 -8.61 24.92
C VAL A 442 -9.30 -9.84 24.02
N VAL A 443 -10.32 -10.69 23.93
CA VAL A 443 -10.42 -11.86 23.06
C VAL A 443 -11.68 -11.73 22.19
N HIS A 444 -11.75 -12.52 21.12
CA HIS A 444 -12.84 -12.48 20.14
C HIS A 444 -13.41 -13.88 19.90
N THR A 445 -14.69 -13.94 19.55
CA THR A 445 -15.30 -15.07 18.85
C THR A 445 -16.00 -14.57 17.59
N ILE A 446 -15.99 -15.39 16.53
CA ILE A 446 -16.78 -15.15 15.32
C ILE A 446 -18.22 -15.60 15.59
N CYS A 447 -19.19 -14.73 15.30
CA CYS A 447 -20.60 -15.08 15.38
C CYS A 447 -20.96 -16.24 14.43
N THR A 448 -21.63 -17.27 14.93
CA THR A 448 -22.17 -18.37 14.09
C THR A 448 -23.52 -18.06 13.47
N ARG A 449 -24.13 -16.90 13.76
CA ARG A 449 -25.45 -16.47 13.25
C ARG A 449 -25.48 -14.99 12.79
N PRO A 450 -24.52 -14.50 11.99
CA PRO A 450 -24.36 -13.06 11.72
C PRO A 450 -25.59 -12.41 11.09
N ALA A 451 -26.36 -13.15 10.27
CA ALA A 451 -27.59 -12.67 9.65
C ALA A 451 -28.67 -12.17 10.64
N THR A 452 -28.63 -12.58 11.92
CA THR A 452 -29.59 -12.11 12.94
C THR A 452 -29.05 -11.00 13.85
N ILE A 453 -27.86 -10.43 13.59
CA ILE A 453 -27.23 -9.44 14.49
C ILE A 453 -28.03 -8.13 14.65
N GLY A 454 -28.89 -7.80 13.67
CA GLY A 454 -29.83 -6.67 13.74
C GLY A 454 -30.98 -6.89 14.73
N GLN A 455 -31.18 -8.11 15.23
CA GLN A 455 -32.15 -8.36 16.30
C GLN A 455 -31.60 -7.83 17.63
N ALA A 456 -32.45 -7.15 18.41
CA ALA A 456 -32.05 -6.58 19.70
C ALA A 456 -31.42 -7.63 20.62
N ASN A 457 -32.06 -8.80 20.70
CA ASN A 457 -31.68 -9.94 21.53
C ASN A 457 -30.91 -11.03 20.76
N HIS A 458 -30.08 -10.64 19.78
CA HIS A 458 -29.19 -11.59 19.10
C HIS A 458 -28.33 -12.39 20.11
N GLN A 459 -28.25 -13.69 19.90
CA GLN A 459 -27.41 -14.64 20.63
C GLN A 459 -26.81 -15.65 19.66
N CYS A 460 -25.62 -16.16 19.95
CA CYS A 460 -25.07 -17.38 19.37
C CYS A 460 -24.35 -18.18 20.47
N HIS A 461 -24.23 -19.51 20.30
CA HIS A 461 -23.58 -20.37 21.30
C HIS A 461 -22.07 -20.08 21.40
N ASP A 462 -21.47 -20.48 22.52
CA ASP A 462 -20.07 -20.22 22.91
C ASP A 462 -19.74 -18.75 23.22
N THR A 463 -20.63 -18.02 23.91
CA THR A 463 -20.14 -16.95 24.79
C THR A 463 -19.68 -17.61 26.11
N PRO A 464 -18.40 -17.44 26.54
CA PRO A 464 -17.82 -18.22 27.65
C PRO A 464 -18.23 -17.69 29.04
N ASN A 465 -19.52 -17.41 29.19
CA ASN A 465 -20.16 -17.07 30.47
C ASN A 465 -20.80 -18.30 31.14
N GLU A 466 -21.03 -19.36 30.36
CA GLU A 466 -21.54 -20.65 30.84
C GLU A 466 -20.47 -21.73 30.73
N ARG A 467 -20.28 -22.49 31.81
CA ARG A 467 -19.34 -23.61 31.89
C ARG A 467 -20.00 -24.87 31.34
N SER A 468 -19.67 -25.29 30.13
CA SER A 468 -19.86 -26.68 29.69
C SER A 468 -18.56 -27.48 29.82
N SER A 469 -18.67 -28.79 30.03
CA SER A 469 -17.59 -29.66 30.50
C SER A 469 -17.11 -30.64 29.44
N SER A 470 -15.78 -30.80 29.35
CA SER A 470 -15.05 -31.97 28.82
C SER A 470 -15.24 -32.36 27.34
N THR A 471 -14.21 -32.99 26.77
CA THR A 471 -14.26 -33.82 25.54
C THR A 471 -14.74 -33.17 24.23
N SER A 472 -14.59 -31.85 24.09
CA SER A 472 -14.49 -31.19 22.75
C SER A 472 -13.50 -30.00 22.71
N TYR A 473 -12.93 -29.63 23.86
CA TYR A 473 -12.14 -28.41 24.01
C TYR A 473 -10.86 -28.41 23.17
N GLU A 474 -10.21 -29.56 22.97
CA GLU A 474 -8.99 -29.66 22.18
C GLU A 474 -9.25 -29.64 20.66
N GLU A 475 -10.35 -30.23 20.20
CA GLU A 475 -10.77 -30.20 18.79
C GLU A 475 -11.24 -28.79 18.38
N ALA A 476 -12.11 -28.16 19.18
CA ALA A 476 -12.61 -26.80 18.91
C ALA A 476 -11.52 -25.71 19.00
N ILE A 477 -10.43 -25.97 19.74
CA ILE A 477 -9.24 -25.11 19.79
C ILE A 477 -8.33 -25.27 18.57
N HIS A 478 -8.40 -26.39 17.86
CA HIS A 478 -7.49 -26.67 16.75
C HIS A 478 -7.79 -25.80 15.52
N ASP A 479 -9.06 -25.53 15.27
CA ASP A 479 -9.56 -24.80 14.09
C ASP A 479 -9.55 -23.27 14.32
N ARG A 480 -10.01 -22.81 15.49
CA ARG A 480 -10.18 -21.38 15.82
C ARG A 480 -8.87 -20.60 16.04
N LYS A 481 -7.69 -21.23 16.00
CA LYS A 481 -6.38 -20.56 16.16
C LYS A 481 -5.90 -19.80 14.92
N LEU A 482 -6.50 -20.01 13.75
CA LEU A 482 -5.93 -19.59 12.47
C LEU A 482 -6.22 -18.13 12.06
N LEU A 483 -7.32 -17.52 12.49
CA LEU A 483 -7.75 -16.20 11.99
C LEU A 483 -6.69 -15.09 12.19
N LEU A 484 -6.17 -14.95 13.42
CA LEU A 484 -5.09 -14.01 13.70
C LEU A 484 -3.72 -14.53 13.29
N SER A 485 -3.58 -15.84 13.03
CA SER A 485 -2.32 -16.41 12.56
C SER A 485 -1.95 -15.87 11.18
N LEU A 486 -2.93 -15.62 10.29
CA LEU A 486 -2.73 -14.91 9.03
C LEU A 486 -2.06 -13.54 9.27
N LEU A 487 -2.63 -12.73 10.15
CA LEU A 487 -2.15 -11.40 10.53
C LEU A 487 -0.84 -11.40 11.34
N LEU A 488 -0.50 -12.52 11.98
CA LEU A 488 0.73 -12.69 12.74
C LEU A 488 1.84 -13.39 11.93
N THR A 489 1.57 -13.86 10.71
CA THR A 489 2.63 -14.40 9.82
C THR A 489 3.73 -13.38 9.57
N CYS A 490 3.39 -12.11 9.39
CA CYS A 490 4.33 -11.12 8.87
C CYS A 490 3.84 -9.66 8.97
N ARG A 491 4.78 -8.72 8.84
CA ARG A 491 4.52 -7.27 8.82
C ARG A 491 3.67 -6.85 7.61
N ARG A 492 3.80 -7.54 6.47
CA ARG A 492 3.13 -7.17 5.22
C ARG A 492 1.68 -7.65 5.14
N VAL A 493 1.38 -8.92 5.47
CA VAL A 493 -0.02 -9.34 5.68
C VAL A 493 -0.61 -8.46 6.77
N TYR A 494 0.07 -8.24 7.92
CA TYR A 494 -0.46 -7.32 8.93
C TYR A 494 -0.78 -5.92 8.39
N SER A 495 0.03 -5.31 7.52
CA SER A 495 -0.21 -3.94 7.05
C SER A 495 -1.26 -3.83 5.96
N GLU A 496 -1.23 -4.77 5.00
CA GLU A 496 -2.28 -4.96 4.01
C GLU A 496 -3.56 -5.45 4.65
N ALA A 497 -3.47 -5.95 5.87
CA ALA A 497 -4.57 -6.35 6.69
C ALA A 497 -4.62 -5.52 8.00
N ILE A 498 -4.68 -4.17 7.90
CA ILE A 498 -5.03 -3.24 9.00
C ILE A 498 -6.20 -2.18 8.86
N GLU A 499 -6.87 -1.98 7.71
CA GLU A 499 -8.21 -1.39 7.32
C GLU A 499 -9.53 -2.30 7.36
N THR A 500 -10.04 -2.97 6.29
CA THR A 500 -11.34 -3.79 6.13
C THR A 500 -12.15 -4.28 7.36
N LEU A 501 -11.91 -5.41 8.05
CA LEU A 501 -12.37 -5.73 9.43
C LEU A 501 -12.15 -4.65 10.54
N TYR A 502 -12.00 -3.35 10.22
CA TYR A 502 -12.58 -2.21 10.97
C TYR A 502 -13.88 -1.71 10.30
N SER A 503 -13.83 -1.45 8.99
CA SER A 503 -14.90 -0.95 8.13
C SER A 503 -15.97 -1.98 7.75
N ALA A 504 -15.63 -3.08 7.10
CA ALA A 504 -16.52 -4.10 6.55
C ALA A 504 -17.04 -5.14 7.57
N ASN A 505 -16.80 -4.96 8.87
CA ASN A 505 -17.24 -5.89 9.91
C ASN A 505 -18.03 -5.19 11.01
N THR A 506 -18.95 -5.93 11.63
CA THR A 506 -19.66 -5.44 12.80
C THR A 506 -18.87 -5.78 14.06
N PHE A 507 -18.48 -4.73 14.78
CA PHE A 507 -17.90 -4.84 16.11
C PHE A 507 -19.01 -4.91 17.15
N ASP A 508 -19.16 -6.04 17.85
CA ASP A 508 -20.11 -6.18 18.95
C ASP A 508 -19.36 -6.34 20.29
N PHE A 509 -19.35 -5.27 21.08
CA PHE A 509 -18.71 -5.28 22.39
C PHE A 509 -19.70 -5.61 23.51
N THR A 510 -19.43 -6.71 24.21
CA THR A 510 -20.25 -7.18 25.34
C THR A 510 -20.08 -6.35 26.63
N GLN A 511 -19.00 -5.56 26.72
CA GLN A 511 -18.59 -4.81 27.91
C GLN A 511 -17.89 -3.49 27.55
N ASN A 512 -18.22 -2.39 28.22
CA ASN A 512 -17.65 -1.06 27.94
C ASN A 512 -16.13 -1.04 28.10
N PHE A 513 -15.64 -1.68 29.16
CA PHE A 513 -14.22 -1.64 29.48
C PHE A 513 -13.39 -2.40 28.44
N ALA A 514 -13.98 -3.34 27.70
CA ALA A 514 -13.39 -3.96 26.52
C ALA A 514 -13.52 -3.04 25.30
N ALA A 515 -14.68 -2.41 25.05
CA ALA A 515 -14.90 -1.49 23.94
C ALA A 515 -13.92 -0.30 23.94
N PHE A 516 -13.78 0.41 25.06
CA PHE A 516 -12.80 1.50 25.17
C PHE A 516 -11.36 1.02 25.22
N ARG A 517 -11.14 -0.27 25.56
CA ARG A 517 -9.86 -0.95 25.38
C ARG A 517 -9.62 -1.46 23.95
N PHE A 518 -10.61 -1.54 23.08
CA PHE A 518 -10.33 -1.56 21.65
C PHE A 518 -9.83 -0.16 21.20
N LEU A 519 -10.61 0.87 21.50
CA LEU A 519 -10.50 2.18 20.86
C LEU A 519 -9.23 3.00 21.23
N LYS A 520 -9.05 3.47 22.48
CA LYS A 520 -8.25 4.71 22.73
C LYS A 520 -6.80 4.62 23.29
N LEU A 521 -6.09 3.49 23.30
CA LEU A 521 -4.61 3.50 23.53
C LEU A 521 -3.86 2.60 22.53
N THR A 522 -4.54 2.10 21.49
CA THR A 522 -4.20 0.79 20.92
C THR A 522 -4.60 0.61 19.47
N THR A 523 -5.89 0.77 19.15
CA THR A 523 -6.28 1.13 17.80
C THR A 523 -5.74 2.54 17.54
N PRO A 524 -4.88 2.75 16.51
CA PRO A 524 -4.40 4.08 16.17
C PRO A 524 -5.55 4.99 15.70
N THR A 525 -5.46 6.30 15.91
CA THR A 525 -6.58 7.23 15.61
C THR A 525 -7.07 7.14 14.16
N GLN A 526 -6.17 6.97 13.20
CA GLN A 526 -6.48 6.75 11.79
C GLN A 526 -7.42 5.56 11.54
N ARG A 527 -7.34 4.54 12.39
CA ARG A 527 -8.11 3.29 12.32
C ARG A 527 -9.45 3.33 13.05
N LEU A 528 -9.62 4.26 14.00
CA LEU A 528 -10.95 4.57 14.55
C LEU A 528 -11.87 5.10 13.44
N ARG A 529 -11.32 5.97 12.58
CA ARG A 529 -12.03 6.56 11.43
C ARG A 529 -12.46 5.52 10.38
N SER A 530 -11.80 4.37 10.34
CA SER A 530 -12.16 3.23 9.50
C SER A 530 -13.43 2.50 9.94
N ILE A 531 -13.85 2.57 11.22
CA ILE A 531 -14.99 1.79 11.72
C ILE A 531 -16.32 2.31 11.13
N ARG A 532 -17.10 1.42 10.50
CA ARG A 532 -18.42 1.75 9.89
C ARG A 532 -19.60 1.26 10.72
N HIS A 533 -19.54 0.03 11.24
CA HIS A 533 -20.63 -0.61 11.97
C HIS A 533 -20.19 -0.99 13.39
N PHE A 534 -20.66 -0.22 14.38
CA PHE A 534 -20.25 -0.38 15.77
C PHE A 534 -21.46 -0.63 16.67
N ARG A 535 -21.42 -1.75 17.40
CA ARG A 535 -22.41 -2.16 18.40
C ARG A 535 -21.74 -2.34 19.76
N MET A 536 -22.38 -1.82 20.80
CA MET A 536 -21.80 -1.85 22.14
C MET A 536 -22.88 -1.98 23.21
N ARG A 537 -22.75 -3.01 24.06
CA ARG A 537 -23.47 -3.08 25.33
C ARG A 537 -22.77 -2.19 26.36
N MET A 538 -23.45 -1.10 26.71
CA MET A 538 -23.02 -0.11 27.68
C MET A 538 -23.60 -0.45 29.05
N ARG A 539 -22.84 -1.19 29.87
CA ARG A 539 -23.07 -1.29 31.31
C ARG A 539 -22.81 0.05 31.98
N ILE A 540 -23.86 0.73 32.44
CA ILE A 540 -23.72 2.04 33.07
C ILE A 540 -23.99 1.87 34.58
N PRO A 541 -22.95 1.99 35.43
CA PRO A 541 -23.10 1.69 36.86
C PRO A 541 -23.77 2.81 37.66
N HIS A 542 -23.70 4.04 37.16
CA HIS A 542 -24.13 5.28 37.83
C HIS A 542 -24.62 6.28 36.77
N HIS A 543 -25.63 7.08 37.08
CA HIS A 543 -26.15 8.08 36.13
C HIS A 543 -25.07 9.10 35.69
N PRO A 544 -24.99 9.46 34.40
CA PRO A 544 -23.92 10.34 33.90
C PRO A 544 -23.82 11.69 34.59
N CYS A 545 -24.95 12.28 35.01
CA CYS A 545 -24.96 13.60 35.65
C CYS A 545 -24.70 13.57 37.17
N LEU A 546 -24.39 12.41 37.76
CA LEU A 546 -24.15 12.23 39.21
C LEU A 546 -23.11 13.19 39.79
N ASN A 547 -22.11 13.61 39.00
CA ASN A 547 -21.15 14.65 39.35
C ASN A 547 -20.51 15.25 38.09
N HIS A 548 -19.82 16.40 38.24
CA HIS A 548 -19.18 17.10 37.13
C HIS A 548 -18.15 16.26 36.35
N ARG A 549 -17.42 15.34 37.02
CA ARG A 549 -16.46 14.45 36.33
C ARG A 549 -17.19 13.46 35.44
N SER A 550 -18.18 12.74 35.99
CA SER A 550 -19.01 11.81 35.20
C SER A 550 -19.71 12.49 34.02
N LYS A 551 -20.18 13.75 34.19
CA LYS A 551 -20.80 14.53 33.11
C LYS A 551 -19.78 14.93 32.03
N GLY A 552 -18.58 15.35 32.44
CA GLY A 552 -17.46 15.60 31.52
C GLY A 552 -17.10 14.37 30.70
N ASP A 553 -16.90 13.22 31.36
CA ASP A 553 -16.58 11.95 30.71
C ASP A 553 -17.64 11.54 29.68
N TRP A 554 -18.92 11.78 29.98
CA TRP A 554 -20.04 11.49 29.09
C TRP A 554 -20.06 12.40 27.86
N ASN A 555 -19.82 13.69 28.05
CA ASN A 555 -19.71 14.65 26.96
C ASN A 555 -18.52 14.31 26.06
N ASP A 556 -17.35 14.03 26.64
CA ASP A 556 -16.14 13.63 25.92
C ASP A 556 -16.31 12.30 25.17
N LEU A 557 -17.11 11.38 25.71
CA LEU A 557 -17.47 10.13 25.02
C LEU A 557 -18.28 10.41 23.74
N PHE A 558 -19.32 11.23 23.83
CA PHE A 558 -20.18 11.50 22.67
C PHE A 558 -19.52 12.48 21.67
N ALA A 559 -18.66 13.38 22.14
CA ALA A 559 -17.76 14.15 21.29
C ALA A 559 -16.74 13.25 20.56
N PHE A 560 -16.19 12.22 21.22
CA PHE A 560 -15.33 11.21 20.60
C PHE A 560 -16.06 10.39 19.53
N PHE A 561 -17.31 9.97 19.79
CA PHE A 561 -18.14 9.31 18.77
C PHE A 561 -18.45 10.22 17.57
N ALA A 562 -18.69 11.52 17.79
CA ALA A 562 -18.91 12.48 16.71
C ALA A 562 -17.63 12.79 15.90
N GLY A 563 -16.50 12.96 16.60
CA GLY A 563 -15.23 13.45 16.08
C GLY A 563 -14.28 12.37 15.59
N ASP A 564 -13.76 11.52 16.50
CA ASP A 564 -12.69 10.56 16.24
C ASP A 564 -13.18 9.29 15.53
N LEU A 565 -14.40 8.83 15.82
CA LEU A 565 -15.09 7.79 15.05
C LEU A 565 -15.71 8.38 13.77
N SER A 566 -14.88 9.07 12.99
CA SER A 566 -15.28 9.98 11.90
C SER A 566 -15.92 9.33 10.67
N GLY A 567 -16.18 8.02 10.72
CA GLY A 567 -16.68 7.23 9.59
C GLY A 567 -17.76 6.21 9.95
N LEU A 568 -18.39 6.34 11.12
CA LEU A 568 -19.56 5.52 11.48
C LEU A 568 -20.69 5.72 10.47
N GLN A 569 -21.29 4.60 10.04
CA GLN A 569 -22.48 4.52 9.20
C GLN A 569 -23.67 3.93 9.96
N SER A 570 -23.42 2.99 10.89
CA SER A 570 -24.37 2.65 11.94
C SER A 570 -23.71 2.53 13.31
N LEU A 571 -24.39 3.07 14.32
CA LEU A 571 -23.99 3.03 15.72
C LEU A 571 -25.17 2.53 16.54
N LEU A 572 -25.06 1.33 17.11
CA LEU A 572 -26.10 0.71 17.94
C LEU A 572 -25.63 0.57 19.39
N LEU A 573 -26.22 1.36 20.29
CA LEU A 573 -25.86 1.39 21.71
C LEU A 573 -26.92 0.67 22.54
N VAL A 574 -26.59 -0.53 23.03
CA VAL A 574 -27.45 -1.28 23.95
C VAL A 574 -27.17 -0.79 25.36
N LEU A 575 -28.07 0.00 25.95
CA LEU A 575 -27.89 0.51 27.32
C LEU A 575 -28.29 -0.58 28.32
N ASP A 576 -27.37 -0.91 29.22
CA ASP A 576 -27.47 -1.92 30.28
C ASP A 576 -27.26 -1.19 31.65
N PRO A 577 -28.19 -0.29 32.06
CA PRO A 577 -28.05 0.48 33.29
C PRO A 577 -28.24 -0.40 34.53
N ASN A 578 -27.42 -0.20 35.56
CA ASN A 578 -27.60 -0.87 36.85
C ASN A 578 -28.87 -0.36 37.57
N GLN A 579 -29.44 -1.18 38.46
CA GLN A 579 -30.70 -0.88 39.17
C GLN A 579 -30.79 0.51 39.83
N PRO A 580 -29.75 1.08 40.46
CA PRO A 580 -29.81 2.45 40.99
C PRO A 580 -30.06 3.49 39.89
N MET A 581 -29.38 3.37 38.75
CA MET A 581 -29.56 4.25 37.60
C MET A 581 -30.92 4.04 36.91
N ILE A 582 -31.44 2.81 36.90
CA ILE A 582 -32.82 2.54 36.45
C ILE A 582 -33.82 3.33 37.31
N ASN A 583 -33.66 3.29 38.63
CA ASN A 583 -34.53 4.04 39.54
C ASN A 583 -34.37 5.56 39.35
N GLU A 584 -33.15 6.07 39.20
CA GLU A 584 -32.86 7.50 38.93
C GLU A 584 -33.55 7.97 37.63
N ILE A 585 -33.44 7.21 36.53
CA ILE A 585 -34.10 7.50 35.25
C ILE A 585 -35.63 7.43 35.37
N ILE A 586 -36.16 6.50 36.18
CA ILE A 586 -37.61 6.34 36.36
C ILE A 586 -38.22 7.47 37.21
N MET A 587 -37.43 8.06 38.12
CA MET A 587 -37.84 9.16 39.00
C MET A 587 -37.61 10.57 38.41
N SER A 588 -36.71 10.75 37.45
CA SER A 588 -36.51 12.05 36.78
C SER A 588 -37.71 12.44 35.90
N THR A 589 -38.01 13.75 35.83
CA THR A 589 -38.92 14.28 34.80
C THR A 589 -38.26 14.20 33.42
N ASP A 590 -39.03 14.27 32.33
CA ASP A 590 -38.46 14.13 30.99
C ASP A 590 -37.57 15.34 30.62
N GLU A 591 -37.83 16.53 31.18
CA GLU A 591 -37.02 17.75 31.04
C GLU A 591 -35.70 17.62 31.82
N GLN A 592 -35.74 17.16 33.08
CA GLN A 592 -34.54 16.87 33.87
C GLN A 592 -33.71 15.74 33.24
N GLY A 593 -34.39 14.77 32.64
CA GLY A 593 -33.82 13.65 31.92
C GLY A 593 -33.18 14.00 30.57
N ALA A 594 -33.50 15.16 29.99
CA ALA A 594 -32.95 15.61 28.71
C ALA A 594 -31.43 15.84 28.79
N GLU A 595 -30.92 16.36 29.92
CA GLU A 595 -29.52 16.78 30.09
C GLU A 595 -28.47 15.68 29.88
N TRP A 596 -28.77 14.42 30.24
CA TRP A 596 -27.84 13.31 30.00
C TRP A 596 -28.00 12.67 28.61
N VAL A 597 -29.03 13.05 27.86
CA VAL A 597 -29.35 12.53 26.53
C VAL A 597 -28.95 13.52 25.43
N LYS A 598 -28.96 14.84 25.71
CA LYS A 598 -28.52 15.91 24.79
C LYS A 598 -27.15 15.65 24.13
N PRO A 599 -26.11 15.11 24.82
CA PRO A 599 -24.84 14.75 24.17
C PRO A 599 -24.98 13.65 23.10
N MET A 600 -25.88 12.67 23.30
CA MET A 600 -26.14 11.60 22.33
C MET A 600 -26.79 12.14 21.07
N LEU A 601 -27.73 13.08 21.23
CA LEU A 601 -28.44 13.70 20.11
C LEU A 601 -27.56 14.68 19.35
N LEU A 602 -26.73 15.47 20.03
CA LEU A 602 -25.69 16.28 19.39
C LEU A 602 -24.74 15.42 18.54
N MET A 603 -24.31 14.28 19.08
CA MET A 603 -23.50 13.31 18.33
C MET A 603 -24.27 12.72 17.13
N ALA A 604 -25.53 12.31 17.31
CA ALA A 604 -26.34 11.73 16.25
C ALA A 604 -26.63 12.73 15.13
N VAL A 605 -26.93 14.00 15.46
CA VAL A 605 -27.09 15.09 14.49
C VAL A 605 -25.78 15.33 13.75
N ALA A 606 -24.66 15.49 14.47
CA ALA A 606 -23.34 15.71 13.86
C ALA A 606 -22.87 14.54 12.97
N ALA A 607 -23.20 13.29 13.32
CA ALA A 607 -22.89 12.11 12.53
C ALA A 607 -23.83 11.97 11.30
N SER A 608 -25.13 12.18 11.45
CA SER A 608 -26.08 12.06 10.33
C SER A 608 -25.98 13.20 9.33
N SER A 609 -25.83 14.45 9.78
CA SER A 609 -25.69 15.63 8.90
C SER A 609 -24.41 15.60 8.06
N ARG A 610 -23.35 14.95 8.55
CA ARG A 610 -22.06 14.86 7.87
C ARG A 610 -21.84 13.55 7.10
N ARG A 611 -22.58 12.47 7.42
CA ARG A 611 -22.24 11.09 7.00
C ARG A 611 -23.45 10.18 6.75
N HIS A 612 -24.69 10.66 6.92
CA HIS A 612 -25.91 9.85 6.96
C HIS A 612 -25.88 8.67 7.95
N CYS A 613 -25.04 8.77 8.99
CA CYS A 613 -24.93 7.76 10.04
C CYS A 613 -26.28 7.56 10.76
N ARG A 614 -26.74 6.30 10.85
CA ARG A 614 -27.90 5.94 11.67
C ARG A 614 -27.44 5.65 13.10
N VAL A 615 -27.96 6.41 14.05
CA VAL A 615 -27.71 6.19 15.49
C VAL A 615 -28.96 5.61 16.16
N GLU A 616 -28.84 4.37 16.62
CA GLU A 616 -29.92 3.62 17.28
C GLU A 616 -29.52 3.29 18.73
N ILE A 617 -30.45 3.50 19.66
CA ILE A 617 -30.32 3.10 21.07
C ILE A 617 -31.24 1.93 21.34
N VAL A 618 -30.78 0.95 22.11
CA VAL A 618 -31.59 -0.18 22.55
C VAL A 618 -31.65 -0.25 24.07
N THR A 619 -32.86 -0.28 24.61
CA THR A 619 -33.16 -0.48 26.05
C THR A 619 -34.18 -1.60 26.19
N GLN A 620 -33.93 -2.60 27.04
CA GLN A 620 -34.84 -3.73 27.28
C GLN A 620 -35.44 -4.39 26.01
N GLY A 621 -34.71 -4.38 24.89
CA GLY A 621 -35.16 -4.88 23.58
C GLY A 621 -35.84 -3.84 22.67
N THR A 622 -36.35 -2.73 23.21
CA THR A 622 -36.92 -1.60 22.44
C THR A 622 -35.84 -0.86 21.66
N VAL A 623 -35.98 -0.71 20.34
CA VAL A 623 -35.03 0.04 19.48
C VAL A 623 -35.53 1.47 19.22
N THR A 624 -34.66 2.46 19.37
CA THR A 624 -34.96 3.89 19.20
C THR A 624 -33.93 4.56 18.28
N ASP A 625 -34.37 4.95 17.08
CA ASP A 625 -33.59 5.76 16.13
C ASP A 625 -33.62 7.25 16.57
N LEU A 626 -32.45 7.80 16.89
CA LEU A 626 -32.31 9.18 17.37
C LEU A 626 -32.51 10.21 16.26
N ASN A 627 -32.08 9.89 15.04
CA ASN A 627 -32.12 10.79 13.90
C ASN A 627 -33.55 11.02 13.43
N LYS A 628 -34.38 9.96 13.43
CA LYS A 628 -35.82 10.08 13.21
C LYS A 628 -36.52 10.94 14.27
N ILE A 629 -36.10 10.89 15.53
CA ILE A 629 -36.70 11.73 16.59
C ILE A 629 -36.34 13.21 16.39
N MET A 630 -35.07 13.52 16.10
CA MET A 630 -34.64 14.89 15.79
C MET A 630 -35.42 15.49 14.61
N LEU A 631 -35.51 14.75 13.49
CA LEU A 631 -36.26 15.19 12.31
C LEU A 631 -37.76 15.37 12.61
N HIS A 632 -38.35 14.43 13.35
CA HIS A 632 -39.77 14.48 13.71
C HIS A 632 -40.12 15.66 14.63
N MET A 633 -39.21 16.06 15.53
CA MET A 633 -39.42 17.24 16.37
C MET A 633 -39.15 18.55 15.61
N ALA A 634 -38.13 18.60 14.76
CA ALA A 634 -37.90 19.76 13.88
C ALA A 634 -39.11 20.05 12.97
N HIS A 635 -39.73 19.01 12.39
CA HIS A 635 -40.95 19.17 11.59
C HIS A 635 -42.21 19.55 12.40
N ARG A 636 -42.21 19.36 13.72
CA ARG A 636 -43.31 19.77 14.62
C ARG A 636 -43.14 21.17 15.20
N HIS A 637 -41.92 21.70 15.18
CA HIS A 637 -41.55 22.99 15.74
C HIS A 637 -40.71 23.79 14.71
N PRO A 638 -41.31 24.14 13.55
CA PRO A 638 -40.56 24.73 12.43
C PRO A 638 -40.08 26.17 12.71
N ASP A 639 -40.81 26.91 13.54
CA ASP A 639 -40.56 28.33 13.85
C ASP A 639 -39.69 28.52 15.12
N VAL A 640 -38.98 27.47 15.57
CA VAL A 640 -38.28 27.40 16.86
C VAL A 640 -36.77 27.24 16.66
N GLU A 641 -35.96 27.88 17.50
CA GLU A 641 -34.50 27.82 17.37
C GLU A 641 -33.92 26.41 17.61
N GLN A 642 -32.78 26.12 16.97
CA GLN A 642 -32.24 24.76 16.88
C GLN A 642 -31.85 24.15 18.24
N ASP A 643 -31.46 24.94 19.25
CA ASP A 643 -31.18 24.39 20.59
C ASP A 643 -32.47 24.02 21.34
N GLU A 644 -33.56 24.77 21.16
CA GLU A 644 -34.84 24.47 21.79
C GLU A 644 -35.48 23.22 21.15
N VAL A 645 -35.41 23.07 19.82
CA VAL A 645 -35.77 21.82 19.13
C VAL A 645 -34.96 20.63 19.66
N LEU A 646 -33.66 20.82 19.93
CA LEU A 646 -32.78 19.81 20.51
C LEU A 646 -33.15 19.46 21.97
N ASN A 647 -33.57 20.45 22.77
CA ASN A 647 -34.04 20.24 24.14
C ASN A 647 -35.33 19.41 24.18
N VAL A 648 -36.31 19.75 23.32
CA VAL A 648 -37.57 18.99 23.16
C VAL A 648 -37.31 17.56 22.69
N ALA A 649 -36.40 17.38 21.73
CA ALA A 649 -36.00 16.04 21.26
C ALA A 649 -35.29 15.21 22.34
N ALA A 650 -34.46 15.84 23.18
CA ALA A 650 -33.77 15.16 24.28
C ALA A 650 -34.73 14.66 25.37
N ALA A 651 -35.74 15.47 25.75
CA ALA A 651 -36.81 15.03 26.63
C ALA A 651 -37.60 13.85 26.03
N ALA A 652 -37.92 13.91 24.73
CA ALA A 652 -38.66 12.84 24.04
C ALA A 652 -37.90 11.51 23.92
N VAL A 653 -36.56 11.54 23.79
CA VAL A 653 -35.72 10.32 23.85
C VAL A 653 -35.66 9.78 25.27
N HIS A 654 -35.48 10.65 26.28
CA HIS A 654 -35.52 10.24 27.68
C HIS A 654 -36.83 9.55 28.03
N ALA A 655 -37.98 10.12 27.64
CA ALA A 655 -39.31 9.55 27.86
C ALA A 655 -39.48 8.13 27.28
N ARG A 656 -38.83 7.82 26.15
CA ARG A 656 -38.84 6.47 25.55
C ARG A 656 -37.99 5.49 26.34
N ILE A 657 -36.77 5.88 26.71
CA ILE A 657 -35.88 5.09 27.57
C ILE A 657 -36.56 4.78 28.91
N ARG A 658 -37.18 5.79 29.53
CA ARG A 658 -37.90 5.70 30.81
C ARG A 658 -39.07 4.73 30.76
N LYS A 659 -39.90 4.77 29.70
CA LYS A 659 -41.02 3.82 29.48
C LYS A 659 -40.56 2.39 29.20
N SER A 660 -39.51 2.24 28.39
CA SER A 660 -38.90 0.94 28.09
C SER A 660 -38.35 0.26 29.36
N LEU A 661 -37.67 1.02 30.23
CA LEU A 661 -37.20 0.52 31.54
C LEU A 661 -38.33 0.19 32.54
N GLN A 662 -39.53 0.76 32.36
CA GLN A 662 -40.74 0.40 33.12
C GLN A 662 -41.48 -0.83 32.56
N GLY A 663 -40.97 -1.50 31.52
CA GLY A 663 -41.66 -2.60 30.85
C GLY A 663 -42.89 -2.16 30.04
N ARG A 664 -42.94 -0.89 29.63
CA ARG A 664 -44.04 -0.26 28.85
C ARG A 664 -43.49 0.35 27.55
N GLY A 665 -42.60 -0.38 26.88
CA GLY A 665 -41.90 0.02 25.64
C GLY A 665 -42.52 -0.56 24.38
#